data_AF-A0A0Q4JTQ5-F1
#
_entry.id   AF-A0A0Q4JTQ5-F1
#
_cell.length_a   1.000
_cell.length_b   1.000
_cell.length_c   1.000
_cell.angle_alpha   90.00
_cell.angle_beta   90.00
_cell.angle_gamma   90.00
#
_symmetry.space_group_name_H-M   'P 1'
#
loop_
_entity.id
_entity.type
_entity.pdbx_description
1 polymer ?
#
loop_
_entity_poly.entity_id
_entity_poly.type
_entity_poly.pdbx_seq_one_letter_code
_entity_poly.pdbx_strand_id
1 'polypeptide(L)'
;MPTSKGGKVHHRSKAKGRAEKHFDYLRDGAKVTIVSHLDYIQRDHAVADLAEELVIDMIDEQVIRAGMNARAIVSNIPGSPERQRSLFVAAERCEREPRVHHLTASTANVAVYDRVAGFASSPAWLRDMSARLKVARREGEAEAAARGRPFEDRQVVVADVTPEEAFERLTWCDRHPSFPAPEWQQGRTGRSHYRFVQELPIDATPQQHGQILRAAVQMLATDGWMAVGVIHQPDPHGDKRNVHIHVDAYDRPAQWLEEHGVWDFEVVVRRNGKVTRPYRQKKVSYRAEPDSSGRRAKIDTAKLMRGRFIDIVNGVMGEERYLHGTYKENGIELTPLEHMGNRAMAHERRGQATEVGSRNAQRIVNDELVACETKAETAKTVLARDMALIVPAVGGNADALAAARRYERVSRRLIQRRLDMEVADVVVAAARSRAEAVIATLMPEPGRRLKPRSDDDALLAAARAHLAWVARHSPSDNERALERKRIARIAAHVRAAWDEVAAAIGGNASRDSTITYVSTRPAPGGSLPHSNYEEQVRGRLRRWLGRHGRDEERLVFAEDTVRLTPGVPMAIDRLMRQFGGEEEFQNWLRDEQVRRAEQAVTDARRERDKQAAQQRADAARRDRQSAEPRPVDVATAAPAPQTRSQPRRVDPASADRRDARPLDLRPQDQSAATKVDAGRPSETHRRPGPESERGEKRRRHEQHSPVRRDKPKGPPPTIRSKGPDDDPPLPWPDPRGHGR
;
A
#
# COMPACT_ATOMS: atom_id res chain seq x y z
N MET A 1 26.86 21.50 35.11
CA MET A 1 26.31 22.82 34.75
C MET A 1 27.47 23.76 34.47
N PRO A 2 27.30 24.85 33.71
CA PRO A 2 28.28 25.93 33.70
C PRO A 2 28.28 26.55 35.10
N THR A 3 29.41 26.43 35.78
CA THR A 3 29.55 26.80 37.19
C THR A 3 30.85 27.57 37.37
N SER A 4 30.80 28.71 38.06
CA SER A 4 32.00 29.48 38.38
C SER A 4 32.87 28.77 39.42
N LYS A 5 34.14 29.20 39.57
CA LYS A 5 35.04 28.71 40.64
C LYS A 5 34.44 28.85 42.06
N GLY A 6 33.54 29.81 42.26
CA GLY A 6 32.83 30.03 43.53
C GLY A 6 31.50 29.29 43.65
N GLY A 7 31.19 28.35 42.75
CA GLY A 7 29.98 27.53 42.81
C GLY A 7 28.71 28.17 42.24
N LYS A 8 28.79 29.37 41.64
CA LYS A 8 27.62 30.02 41.03
C LYS A 8 27.26 29.36 39.70
N VAL A 9 26.01 28.94 39.55
CA VAL A 9 25.50 28.32 38.32
C VAL A 9 25.00 29.39 37.35
N HIS A 10 25.33 29.25 36.07
CA HIS A 10 24.90 30.21 35.05
C HIS A 10 23.39 30.13 34.79
N HIS A 11 22.71 31.27 34.71
CA HIS A 11 21.24 31.35 34.55
C HIS A 11 20.73 30.71 33.24
N ARG A 12 21.56 30.68 32.20
CA ARG A 12 21.27 30.00 30.92
C ARG A 12 21.30 28.47 30.99
N SER A 13 21.60 27.87 32.14
CA SER A 13 21.59 26.42 32.31
C SER A 13 20.25 25.92 32.85
N LYS A 14 19.65 24.92 32.19
CA LYS A 14 18.43 24.24 32.66
C LYS A 14 18.82 23.00 33.46
N ALA A 15 18.37 22.90 34.71
CA ALA A 15 18.45 21.68 35.50
C ALA A 15 17.68 20.54 34.84
N LYS A 16 18.37 19.47 34.43
CA LYS A 16 17.70 18.22 34.06
C LYS A 16 17.15 17.56 35.33
N GLY A 17 15.92 17.02 35.24
CA GLY A 17 15.27 16.33 36.36
C GLY A 17 16.11 15.15 36.86
N ARG A 18 16.21 15.02 38.18
CA ARG A 18 16.92 13.92 38.88
C ARG A 18 16.18 12.59 38.69
N ALA A 19 16.90 11.47 38.63
CA ALA A 19 16.34 10.12 38.48
C ALA A 19 15.34 9.76 39.59
N GLU A 20 15.52 10.33 40.77
CA GLU A 20 14.60 10.27 41.91
C GLU A 20 13.16 10.66 41.53
N LYS A 21 12.99 11.81 40.85
CA LYS A 21 11.68 12.30 40.40
C LYS A 21 11.04 11.40 39.35
N HIS A 22 11.86 10.68 38.60
CA HIS A 22 11.38 9.76 37.57
C HIS A 22 10.96 8.41 38.16
N PHE A 23 11.69 7.88 39.14
CA PHE A 23 11.24 6.70 39.89
C PHE A 23 9.92 6.95 40.62
N ASP A 24 9.76 8.13 41.24
CA ASP A 24 8.49 8.54 41.85
C ASP A 24 7.38 8.60 40.81
N TYR A 25 7.63 9.23 39.65
CA TYR A 25 6.68 9.23 38.53
C TYR A 25 6.27 7.82 38.09
N LEU A 26 7.20 6.86 38.02
CA LEU A 26 6.90 5.47 37.64
C LEU A 26 6.07 4.74 38.69
N ARG A 27 6.40 4.89 39.97
CA ARG A 27 5.68 4.24 41.08
C ARG A 27 4.31 4.87 41.30
N ASP A 28 4.24 6.20 41.26
CA ASP A 28 3.04 6.98 41.47
C ASP A 28 2.14 6.97 40.21
N GLY A 29 2.69 6.52 39.07
CA GLY A 29 1.97 6.15 37.85
C GLY A 29 0.97 4.99 37.99
N ALA A 30 0.88 4.38 39.19
CA ALA A 30 -0.15 3.40 39.54
C ALA A 30 -1.06 3.84 40.74
N LYS A 31 -0.87 5.06 41.28
CA LYS A 31 -1.76 5.67 42.29
C LYS A 31 -1.75 7.20 42.18
N VAL A 32 -2.83 7.78 41.63
CA VAL A 32 -3.09 9.22 41.76
C VAL A 32 -3.38 9.53 43.24
N THR A 33 -2.80 10.60 43.79
CA THR A 33 -3.39 11.36 44.89
C THR A 33 -2.98 12.83 44.79
N ILE A 34 -3.56 13.74 45.55
CA ILE A 34 -4.96 14.17 45.46
C ILE A 34 -5.04 15.70 45.35
N VAL A 35 -3.96 16.49 45.46
CA VAL A 35 -4.06 17.97 45.40
C VAL A 35 -3.99 18.49 43.96
N SER A 36 -3.16 17.92 43.08
CA SER A 36 -3.23 18.21 41.63
C SER A 36 -4.43 17.53 40.94
N HIS A 37 -5.05 16.58 41.64
CA HIS A 37 -6.25 15.88 41.21
C HIS A 37 -7.53 16.44 41.89
N LEU A 38 -7.45 17.20 42.98
CA LEU A 38 -8.60 17.87 43.62
C LEU A 38 -9.07 19.06 42.78
N ASP A 39 -8.19 19.79 42.09
CA ASP A 39 -8.62 20.78 41.10
C ASP A 39 -9.22 20.12 39.83
N TYR A 40 -8.85 18.87 39.56
CA TYR A 40 -9.45 18.04 38.51
C TYR A 40 -10.78 17.40 38.95
N ILE A 41 -10.95 17.12 40.26
CA ILE A 41 -12.13 16.50 40.89
C ILE A 41 -13.19 17.53 41.34
N GLN A 42 -12.83 18.76 41.74
CA GLN A 42 -13.80 19.80 42.17
C GLN A 42 -14.52 20.47 40.99
N ARG A 43 -15.21 19.69 40.15
CA ARG A 43 -16.41 20.20 39.48
C ARG A 43 -17.62 19.48 40.07
N ASP A 44 -18.23 20.16 41.04
CA ASP A 44 -19.57 19.90 41.61
C ASP A 44 -20.72 20.07 40.60
N HIS A 45 -20.47 19.93 39.30
CA HIS A 45 -21.47 20.06 38.25
C HIS A 45 -21.34 18.93 37.22
N ALA A 46 -21.61 17.71 37.66
CA ALA A 46 -22.08 16.62 36.80
C ALA A 46 -22.79 15.56 37.66
N VAL A 47 -23.73 15.99 38.50
CA VAL A 47 -24.88 15.15 38.83
C VAL A 47 -25.85 15.35 37.67
N ALA A 48 -25.91 14.37 36.79
CA ALA A 48 -27.11 14.08 36.03
C ALA A 48 -27.23 12.56 35.98
N ASP A 49 -28.32 12.09 36.53
CA ASP A 49 -28.69 10.70 36.78
C ASP A 49 -28.30 9.73 35.66
N LEU A 50 -27.51 8.72 36.04
CA LEU A 50 -27.57 7.37 35.49
C LEU A 50 -27.83 6.42 36.65
N ALA A 51 -28.91 6.70 37.37
CA ALA A 51 -29.57 5.75 38.25
C ALA A 51 -30.71 5.13 37.46
N GLU A 52 -30.41 4.19 36.57
CA GLU A 52 -31.26 3.06 36.20
C GLU A 52 -30.55 2.21 35.13
N GLU A 53 -30.50 0.90 35.39
CA GLU A 53 -29.90 -0.19 34.61
C GLU A 53 -28.40 -0.47 34.82
N LEU A 54 -28.18 -1.67 35.40
CA LEU A 54 -26.92 -2.35 35.73
C LEU A 54 -26.26 -1.94 37.06
N VAL A 55 -26.91 -2.40 38.12
CA VAL A 55 -26.24 -2.94 39.32
C VAL A 55 -25.34 -4.11 38.88
N ILE A 56 -24.14 -3.79 38.38
CA ILE A 56 -22.98 -4.69 38.43
C ILE A 56 -22.02 -4.11 39.46
N ASP A 57 -21.58 -5.00 40.33
CA ASP A 57 -21.04 -4.79 41.66
C ASP A 57 -19.84 -3.83 41.71
N MET A 58 -20.03 -2.65 42.31
CA MET A 58 -19.00 -1.63 42.53
C MET A 58 -17.82 -2.15 43.38
N ILE A 59 -18.04 -3.24 44.13
CA ILE A 59 -17.04 -3.96 44.91
C ILE A 59 -16.14 -4.80 43.99
N ASP A 60 -16.69 -5.45 42.96
CA ASP A 60 -15.91 -6.21 41.98
C ASP A 60 -15.03 -5.29 41.12
N GLU A 61 -15.52 -4.10 40.75
CA GLU A 61 -14.73 -3.13 40.00
C GLU A 61 -13.54 -2.59 40.82
N GLN A 62 -13.72 -2.42 42.14
CA GLN A 62 -12.62 -2.05 43.05
C GLN A 62 -11.62 -3.20 43.27
N VAL A 63 -12.08 -4.45 43.39
CA VAL A 63 -11.20 -5.63 43.51
C VAL A 63 -10.42 -5.87 42.21
N ILE A 64 -11.04 -5.67 41.06
CA ILE A 64 -10.39 -5.73 39.74
C ILE A 64 -9.34 -4.61 39.63
N ARG A 65 -9.67 -3.37 40.00
CA ARG A 65 -8.72 -2.24 40.00
C ARG A 65 -7.57 -2.44 41.00
N ALA A 66 -7.84 -2.97 42.19
CA ALA A 66 -6.81 -3.32 43.17
C ALA A 66 -5.91 -4.47 42.67
N GLY A 67 -6.50 -5.47 42.01
CA GLY A 67 -5.77 -6.55 41.35
C GLY A 67 -4.94 -6.09 40.15
N MET A 68 -5.42 -5.13 39.38
CA MET A 68 -4.68 -4.46 38.30
C MET A 68 -3.50 -3.66 38.85
N ASN A 69 -3.72 -2.87 39.92
CA ASN A 69 -2.69 -2.04 40.53
C ASN A 69 -1.60 -2.87 41.23
N ALA A 70 -1.95 -3.99 41.87
CA ALA A 70 -0.97 -4.92 42.44
C ALA A 70 -0.13 -5.65 41.37
N ARG A 71 -0.67 -5.81 40.15
CA ARG A 71 0.03 -6.37 38.98
C ARG A 71 0.78 -5.32 38.16
N ALA A 72 0.59 -4.04 38.46
CA ALA A 72 1.09 -2.92 37.67
C ALA A 72 2.55 -2.56 37.96
N ILE A 73 3.22 -3.18 38.93
CA ILE A 73 4.64 -2.96 39.22
C ILE A 73 5.36 -4.30 39.37
N VAL A 74 6.46 -4.48 38.64
CA VAL A 74 7.34 -5.66 38.71
C VAL A 74 8.77 -5.19 38.83
N SER A 75 9.55 -5.78 39.74
CA SER A 75 10.95 -5.42 39.94
C SER A 75 11.77 -6.66 40.28
N ASN A 76 13.01 -6.73 39.78
CA ASN A 76 14.00 -7.69 40.25
C ASN A 76 15.02 -7.07 41.22
N ILE A 77 14.82 -5.81 41.59
CA ILE A 77 15.67 -5.10 42.55
C ILE A 77 15.22 -5.47 43.96
N PRO A 78 16.10 -6.02 44.81
CA PRO A 78 15.71 -6.49 46.14
C PRO A 78 15.30 -5.34 47.06
N GLY A 79 14.38 -5.64 47.98
CA GLY A 79 13.93 -4.74 49.05
C GLY A 79 12.75 -3.83 48.68
N SER A 80 12.47 -2.87 49.58
CA SER A 80 11.31 -1.98 49.47
C SER A 80 11.43 -1.00 48.28
N PRO A 81 10.34 -0.35 47.84
CA PRO A 81 10.39 0.68 46.80
C PRO A 81 11.44 1.76 47.06
N GLU A 82 11.65 2.15 48.32
CA GLU A 82 12.69 3.11 48.72
C GLU A 82 14.10 2.57 48.46
N ARG A 83 14.32 1.26 48.68
CA ARG A 83 15.57 0.58 48.32
C ARG A 83 15.75 0.54 46.81
N GLN A 84 14.69 0.25 46.05
CA GLN A 84 14.76 0.24 44.59
C GLN A 84 15.07 1.63 44.02
N ARG A 85 14.46 2.68 44.59
CA ARG A 85 14.75 4.10 44.29
C ARG A 85 16.21 4.44 44.56
N SER A 86 16.74 3.98 45.70
CA SER A 86 18.11 4.30 46.10
C SER A 86 19.15 3.78 45.10
N LEU A 87 18.88 2.67 44.39
CA LEU A 87 19.73 2.17 43.31
C LEU A 87 19.94 3.22 42.22
N PHE A 88 18.86 3.80 41.69
CA PHE A 88 18.94 4.76 40.59
C PHE A 88 19.57 6.09 41.02
N VAL A 89 19.28 6.53 42.24
CA VAL A 89 19.93 7.70 42.86
C VAL A 89 21.43 7.47 43.02
N ALA A 90 21.82 6.30 43.53
CA ALA A 90 23.21 5.90 43.67
C ALA A 90 23.91 5.82 42.32
N ALA A 91 23.27 5.24 41.30
CA ALA A 91 23.79 5.13 39.95
C ALA A 91 24.04 6.51 39.32
N GLU A 92 23.10 7.45 39.45
CA GLU A 92 23.27 8.83 38.97
C GLU A 92 24.46 9.54 39.65
N ARG A 93 24.62 9.34 40.97
CA ARG A 93 25.73 9.92 41.74
C ARG A 93 27.09 9.29 41.44
N CYS A 94 27.13 7.96 41.23
CA CYS A 94 28.39 7.21 41.15
C CYS A 94 28.89 6.99 39.71
N GLU A 95 28.03 7.16 38.71
CA GLU A 95 28.43 7.10 37.32
C GLU A 95 29.31 8.29 36.91
N ARG A 96 30.06 8.10 35.83
CA ARG A 96 31.13 9.03 35.46
C ARG A 96 30.57 10.42 35.12
N GLU A 97 31.10 11.46 35.76
CA GLU A 97 30.87 12.84 35.33
C GLU A 97 31.48 13.12 33.95
N PRO A 98 30.91 14.05 33.17
CA PRO A 98 31.46 14.42 31.88
C PRO A 98 32.83 15.09 32.09
N ARG A 99 33.85 14.62 31.36
CA ARG A 99 35.21 15.21 31.41
C ARG A 99 35.31 16.55 30.68
N VAL A 100 34.42 16.75 29.71
CA VAL A 100 34.39 17.87 28.78
C VAL A 100 32.92 18.21 28.53
N HIS A 101 32.60 19.49 28.40
CA HIS A 101 31.30 19.98 27.95
C HIS A 101 31.43 20.69 26.61
N HIS A 102 30.31 20.99 25.96
CA HIS A 102 30.31 21.62 24.65
C HIS A 102 29.57 22.96 24.68
N LEU A 103 30.06 23.91 23.90
CA LEU A 103 29.29 25.06 23.44
C LEU A 103 28.90 24.80 21.99
N THR A 104 27.63 25.02 21.67
CA THR A 104 27.08 24.82 20.32
C THR A 104 26.54 26.12 19.74
N ALA A 105 26.68 26.31 18.43
CA ALA A 105 26.13 27.46 17.72
C ALA A 105 25.57 27.04 16.35
N SER A 106 24.58 27.79 15.86
CA SER A 106 23.99 27.57 14.53
C SER A 106 24.93 28.05 13.43
N THR A 107 25.09 27.27 12.36
CA THR A 107 25.81 27.68 11.14
C THR A 107 25.19 28.90 10.45
N ALA A 108 23.93 29.24 10.76
CA ALA A 108 23.31 30.47 10.30
C ALA A 108 24.05 31.72 10.80
N ASN A 109 24.73 31.61 11.94
CA ASN A 109 25.39 32.71 12.62
C ASN A 109 26.86 32.91 12.20
N VAL A 110 27.36 32.20 11.19
CA VAL A 110 28.78 32.29 10.74
C VAL A 110 29.22 33.73 10.50
N ALA A 111 28.42 34.53 9.79
CA ALA A 111 28.77 35.92 9.47
C ALA A 111 28.89 36.80 10.71
N VAL A 112 28.04 36.58 11.72
CA VAL A 112 28.07 37.34 12.98
C VAL A 112 29.27 36.93 13.83
N TYR A 113 29.52 35.62 13.96
CA TYR A 113 30.69 35.09 14.66
C TYR A 113 31.99 35.60 14.04
N ASP A 114 32.07 35.62 12.71
CA ASP A 114 33.24 36.09 11.99
C ASP A 114 33.51 37.58 12.18
N ARG A 115 32.47 38.40 12.01
CA ARG A 115 32.56 39.84 12.22
C ARG A 115 33.09 40.16 13.61
N VAL A 116 32.51 39.53 14.64
CA VAL A 116 32.92 39.80 16.02
C VAL A 116 34.31 39.23 16.29
N ALA A 117 34.64 38.02 15.80
CA ALA A 117 35.97 37.44 15.94
C ALA A 117 37.10 38.30 15.29
N GLY A 118 36.77 39.10 14.28
CA GLY A 118 37.69 40.00 13.59
C GLY A 118 38.10 41.25 14.37
N PHE A 119 37.40 41.61 15.47
CA PHE A 119 37.83 42.73 16.30
C PHE A 119 39.11 42.41 17.08
N ALA A 120 40.02 43.37 17.19
CA ALA A 120 41.28 43.19 17.91
C ALA A 120 41.07 42.86 19.41
N SER A 121 40.00 43.41 20.01
CA SER A 121 39.59 43.16 21.40
C SER A 121 38.92 41.81 21.62
N SER A 122 38.67 41.03 20.57
CA SER A 122 37.95 39.77 20.70
C SER A 122 38.79 38.68 21.37
N PRO A 123 38.21 37.91 22.31
CA PRO A 123 38.90 36.81 22.96
C PRO A 123 39.37 35.75 21.96
N ALA A 124 40.52 35.13 22.24
CA ALA A 124 41.08 34.08 21.37
C ALA A 124 40.11 32.90 21.17
N TRP A 125 39.40 32.49 22.22
CA TRP A 125 38.42 31.40 22.15
C TRP A 125 37.26 31.69 21.19
N LEU A 126 36.92 32.97 20.96
CA LEU A 126 35.85 33.35 20.03
C LEU A 126 36.30 33.21 18.58
N ARG A 127 37.59 33.48 18.31
CA ARG A 127 38.21 33.23 16.99
C ARG A 127 38.19 31.73 16.66
N ASP A 128 38.54 30.89 17.62
CA ASP A 128 38.50 29.43 17.45
C ASP A 128 37.09 28.91 17.19
N MET A 129 36.10 29.42 17.93
CA MET A 129 34.68 29.10 17.72
C MET A 129 34.21 29.50 16.31
N SER A 130 34.56 30.72 15.86
CA SER A 130 34.24 31.20 14.52
C SER A 130 34.87 30.33 13.44
N ALA A 131 36.14 29.94 13.60
CA ALA A 131 36.84 29.06 12.66
C ALA A 131 36.16 27.69 12.54
N ARG A 132 35.81 27.06 13.68
CA ARG A 132 35.08 25.77 13.69
C ARG A 132 33.71 25.88 13.05
N LEU A 133 32.96 26.95 13.33
CA LEU A 133 31.64 27.20 12.76
C LEU A 133 31.69 27.37 11.22
N LYS A 134 32.70 28.09 10.71
CA LYS A 134 32.96 28.24 9.27
C LYS A 134 33.25 26.90 8.59
N VAL A 135 34.12 26.09 9.18
CA VAL A 135 34.46 24.76 8.65
C VAL A 135 33.20 23.88 8.58
N ALA A 136 32.45 23.83 9.68
CA ALA A 136 31.24 22.99 9.75
C ALA A 136 30.14 23.41 8.76
N ARG A 137 30.02 24.71 8.45
CA ARG A 137 29.11 25.22 7.40
C ARG A 137 29.58 24.80 6.01
N ARG A 138 30.87 25.00 5.69
CA ARG A 138 31.45 24.60 4.39
C ARG A 138 31.29 23.11 4.12
N GLU A 139 31.54 22.28 5.14
CA GLU A 139 31.35 20.83 5.06
C GLU A 139 29.88 20.46 4.83
N GLY A 140 28.95 21.16 5.52
CA GLY A 140 27.52 20.96 5.34
C GLY A 140 27.03 21.35 3.94
N GLU A 141 27.50 22.47 3.41
CA GLU A 141 27.20 22.93 2.04
C GLU A 141 27.73 21.93 1.01
N ALA A 142 28.94 21.41 1.19
CA ALA A 142 29.52 20.38 0.33
C ALA A 142 28.74 19.04 0.39
N GLU A 143 28.30 18.62 1.58
CA GLU A 143 27.49 17.42 1.78
C GLU A 143 26.11 17.54 1.12
N ALA A 144 25.47 18.71 1.24
CA ALA A 144 24.19 19.02 0.62
C ALA A 144 24.30 19.00 -0.91
N ALA A 145 25.33 19.64 -1.46
CA ALA A 145 25.64 19.63 -2.89
C ALA A 145 25.89 18.20 -3.42
N ALA A 146 26.67 17.40 -2.71
CA ALA A 146 26.95 16.00 -3.08
C ALA A 146 25.69 15.12 -3.09
N ARG A 147 24.68 15.47 -2.28
CA ARG A 147 23.38 14.76 -2.22
C ARG A 147 22.29 15.39 -3.09
N GLY A 148 22.58 16.49 -3.79
CA GLY A 148 21.60 17.23 -4.60
C GLY A 148 20.44 17.79 -3.77
N ARG A 149 20.69 18.21 -2.52
CA ARG A 149 19.68 18.76 -1.61
C ARG A 149 20.02 20.21 -1.24
N PRO A 150 19.03 21.05 -0.91
CA PRO A 150 19.30 22.37 -0.34
C PRO A 150 20.08 22.23 0.97
N PHE A 151 20.99 23.18 1.23
CA PHE A 151 21.70 23.26 2.50
C PHE A 151 20.77 23.84 3.58
N GLU A 152 20.70 23.15 4.72
CA GLU A 152 19.97 23.60 5.90
C GLU A 152 20.95 23.87 7.04
N ASP A 153 20.78 25.03 7.69
CA ASP A 153 21.61 25.41 8.83
C ASP A 153 21.38 24.49 10.03
N ARG A 154 22.47 24.17 10.75
CA ARG A 154 22.45 23.22 11.87
C ARG A 154 23.23 23.73 13.07
N GLN A 155 22.87 23.24 14.26
CA GLN A 155 23.65 23.44 15.48
C GLN A 155 24.90 22.56 15.46
N VAL A 156 26.07 23.14 15.71
CA VAL A 156 27.36 22.43 15.71
C VAL A 156 28.17 22.76 16.95
N VAL A 157 29.02 21.82 17.39
CA VAL A 157 29.94 22.04 18.49
C VAL A 157 31.05 23.00 18.06
N VAL A 158 31.12 24.15 18.73
CA VAL A 158 32.09 25.22 18.45
C VAL A 158 33.18 25.31 19.50
N ALA A 159 33.00 24.72 20.68
CA ALA A 159 34.06 24.59 21.67
C ALA A 159 33.86 23.42 22.62
N ASP A 160 34.97 22.84 23.06
CA ASP A 160 35.08 21.95 24.20
C ASP A 160 35.50 22.78 25.43
N VAL A 161 34.80 22.64 26.54
CA VAL A 161 34.93 23.52 27.72
C VAL A 161 34.78 22.78 29.04
N THR A 162 35.45 23.27 30.08
CA THR A 162 35.11 22.95 31.48
C THR A 162 33.84 23.71 31.93
N PRO A 163 33.21 23.33 33.06
CA PRO A 163 32.13 24.12 33.67
C PRO A 163 32.47 25.61 33.86
N GLU A 164 33.71 25.90 34.26
CA GLU A 164 34.19 27.25 34.56
C GLU A 164 34.40 28.06 33.29
N GLU A 165 35.03 27.46 32.27
CA GLU A 165 35.20 28.10 30.97
C GLU A 165 33.85 28.37 30.30
N ALA A 166 32.91 27.42 30.39
CA ALA A 166 31.55 27.63 29.90
C ALA A 166 30.87 28.81 30.61
N PHE A 167 31.02 28.91 31.94
CA PHE A 167 30.47 30.00 32.72
C PHE A 167 31.06 31.36 32.29
N GLU A 168 32.38 31.44 32.16
CA GLU A 168 33.09 32.66 31.76
C GLU A 168 32.65 33.14 30.37
N ARG A 169 32.65 32.23 29.38
CA ARG A 169 32.32 32.56 27.99
C ARG A 169 30.85 32.98 27.84
N LEU A 170 29.93 32.31 28.54
CA LEU A 170 28.51 32.71 28.53
C LEU A 170 28.29 34.05 29.23
N THR A 171 29.01 34.32 30.32
CA THR A 171 28.96 35.62 31.00
C THR A 171 29.49 36.73 30.10
N TRP A 172 30.51 36.45 29.29
CA TRP A 172 30.98 37.39 28.26
C TRP A 172 29.88 37.69 27.24
N CYS A 173 29.16 36.67 26.76
CA CYS A 173 28.04 36.85 25.83
C CYS A 173 26.88 37.65 26.44
N ASP A 174 26.61 37.50 27.74
CA ASP A 174 25.57 38.29 28.41
C ASP A 174 25.87 39.79 28.44
N ARG A 175 27.16 40.16 28.45
CA ARG A 175 27.60 41.56 28.32
C ARG A 175 27.51 42.07 26.88
N HIS A 176 27.25 41.19 25.92
CA HIS A 176 27.14 41.50 24.49
C HIS A 176 25.80 40.97 23.95
N PRO A 177 24.66 41.54 24.36
CA PRO A 177 23.33 40.96 24.08
C PRO A 177 22.97 40.89 22.59
N SER A 178 23.62 41.66 21.73
CA SER A 178 23.47 41.59 20.27
C SER A 178 24.22 40.41 19.64
N PHE A 179 25.06 39.72 20.39
CA PHE A 179 25.79 38.54 19.94
C PHE A 179 24.93 37.27 20.14
N PRO A 180 24.78 36.41 19.12
CA PRO A 180 24.07 35.14 19.25
C PRO A 180 24.88 34.17 20.12
N ALA A 181 24.63 34.24 21.43
CA ALA A 181 25.30 33.43 22.44
C ALA A 181 25.22 31.93 22.11
N PRO A 182 26.31 31.17 22.26
CA PRO A 182 26.28 29.73 22.07
C PRO A 182 25.42 29.06 23.14
N GLU A 183 24.85 27.91 22.81
CA GLU A 183 24.12 27.08 23.75
C GLU A 183 25.08 26.15 24.50
N TRP A 184 24.85 25.98 25.79
CA TRP A 184 25.61 25.01 26.58
C TRP A 184 25.00 23.61 26.45
N GLN A 185 25.85 22.65 26.12
CA GLN A 185 25.51 21.25 26.10
C GLN A 185 26.42 20.47 27.06
N GLN A 186 25.80 19.73 27.98
CA GLN A 186 26.54 18.81 28.84
C GLN A 186 27.19 17.71 27.98
N GLY A 187 28.48 17.46 28.18
CA GLY A 187 29.14 16.34 27.51
C GLY A 187 28.73 14.98 28.08
N ARG A 188 29.36 13.92 27.57
CA ARG A 188 28.92 12.56 27.81
C ARG A 188 29.19 12.07 29.23
N THR A 189 28.13 11.86 29.99
CA THR A 189 28.16 11.21 31.30
C THR A 189 28.21 9.69 31.20
N GLY A 190 28.49 9.03 32.32
CA GLY A 190 28.16 7.63 32.51
C GLY A 190 26.64 7.42 32.43
N ARG A 191 26.25 6.22 32.02
CA ARG A 191 24.84 5.85 31.86
C ARG A 191 24.30 5.37 33.20
N SER A 192 23.33 6.08 33.75
CA SER A 192 22.69 5.74 35.04
C SER A 192 21.48 4.84 34.90
N HIS A 193 20.78 4.86 33.76
CA HIS A 193 19.68 3.94 33.45
C HIS A 193 19.42 3.88 31.94
N TYR A 194 18.62 2.89 31.56
CA TYR A 194 17.88 2.79 30.33
C TYR A 194 16.39 2.89 30.64
N ARG A 195 15.63 3.45 29.70
CA ARG A 195 14.17 3.41 29.74
C ARG A 195 13.67 2.71 28.50
N PHE A 196 12.90 1.66 28.70
CA PHE A 196 12.16 0.98 27.65
C PHE A 196 10.69 1.37 27.80
N VAL A 197 10.13 1.96 26.76
CA VAL A 197 8.69 2.23 26.67
C VAL A 197 8.17 1.38 25.53
N GLN A 198 7.22 0.49 25.82
CA GLN A 198 6.68 -0.44 24.84
C GLN A 198 5.16 -0.48 24.93
N GLU A 199 4.51 -0.43 23.78
CA GLU A 199 3.06 -0.54 23.67
C GLU A 199 2.63 -1.99 23.91
N LEU A 200 1.44 -2.17 24.48
CA LEU A 200 0.82 -3.47 24.71
C LEU A 200 -0.36 -3.68 23.75
N PRO A 201 -0.67 -4.92 23.36
CA PRO A 201 -1.86 -5.20 22.57
C PRO A 201 -3.12 -4.78 23.33
N ILE A 202 -4.01 -4.06 22.64
CA ILE A 202 -5.28 -3.57 23.22
C ILE A 202 -6.23 -4.72 23.58
N ASP A 203 -6.17 -5.81 22.81
CA ASP A 203 -6.98 -7.01 22.96
C ASP A 203 -6.40 -8.01 23.96
N ALA A 204 -5.24 -7.72 24.55
CA ALA A 204 -4.69 -8.52 25.63
C ALA A 204 -5.44 -8.25 26.96
N THR A 205 -5.70 -9.32 27.71
CA THR A 205 -6.30 -9.24 29.04
C THR A 205 -5.33 -8.60 30.05
N PRO A 206 -5.83 -8.06 31.17
CA PRO A 206 -4.97 -7.53 32.24
C PRO A 206 -3.98 -8.56 32.80
N GLN A 207 -4.35 -9.84 32.78
CA GLN A 207 -3.45 -10.92 33.18
C GLN A 207 -2.30 -11.08 32.17
N GLN A 208 -2.59 -11.06 30.87
CA GLN A 208 -1.59 -11.13 29.82
C GLN A 208 -0.68 -9.90 29.84
N HIS A 209 -1.20 -8.69 30.05
CA HIS A 209 -0.37 -7.48 30.26
C HIS A 209 0.63 -7.67 31.41
N GLY A 210 0.15 -8.19 32.55
CA GLY A 210 1.02 -8.49 33.69
C GLY A 210 2.05 -9.58 33.41
N GLN A 211 1.70 -10.59 32.60
CA GLN A 211 2.64 -11.64 32.17
C GLN A 211 3.71 -11.08 31.24
N ILE A 212 3.34 -10.24 30.26
CA ILE A 212 4.28 -9.55 29.36
C ILE A 212 5.26 -8.71 30.18
N LEU A 213 4.77 -7.90 31.13
CA LEU A 213 5.64 -7.09 31.99
C LEU A 213 6.61 -7.95 32.80
N ARG A 214 6.13 -9.03 33.44
CA ARG A 214 6.97 -9.95 34.20
C ARG A 214 8.05 -10.60 33.34
N ALA A 215 7.68 -11.08 32.15
CA ALA A 215 8.63 -11.68 31.21
C ALA A 215 9.66 -10.65 30.72
N ALA A 216 9.27 -9.41 30.46
CA ALA A 216 10.18 -8.34 30.06
C ALA A 216 11.20 -7.98 31.16
N VAL A 217 10.75 -7.86 32.42
CA VAL A 217 11.66 -7.63 33.56
C VAL A 217 12.54 -8.86 33.80
N GLN A 218 12.01 -10.08 33.70
CA GLN A 218 12.76 -11.31 33.88
C GLN A 218 13.83 -11.51 32.79
N MET A 219 13.53 -11.13 31.55
CA MET A 219 14.51 -11.11 30.45
C MET A 219 15.71 -10.23 30.82
N LEU A 220 15.47 -9.01 31.27
CA LEU A 220 16.54 -8.10 31.71
C LEU A 220 17.30 -8.64 32.94
N ALA A 221 16.58 -9.21 33.90
CA ALA A 221 17.16 -9.85 35.08
C ALA A 221 18.12 -10.98 34.72
N THR A 222 17.75 -11.81 33.74
CA THR A 222 18.55 -12.94 33.24
C THR A 222 19.87 -12.47 32.64
N ASP A 223 19.88 -11.31 31.97
CA ASP A 223 21.11 -10.70 31.46
C ASP A 223 21.94 -9.99 32.57
N GLY A 224 21.44 -9.90 33.80
CA GLY A 224 22.08 -9.26 34.94
C GLY A 224 21.74 -7.77 35.11
N TRP A 225 20.68 -7.28 34.49
CA TRP A 225 20.22 -5.90 34.69
C TRP A 225 19.37 -5.79 35.96
N MET A 226 19.38 -4.61 36.57
CA MET A 226 18.53 -4.25 37.70
C MET A 226 17.38 -3.39 37.18
N ALA A 227 16.16 -3.89 37.15
CA ALA A 227 15.03 -3.30 36.46
C ALA A 227 13.77 -3.20 37.33
N VAL A 228 13.05 -2.10 37.15
CA VAL A 228 11.68 -1.89 37.64
C VAL A 228 10.80 -1.57 36.44
N GLY A 229 9.65 -2.22 36.38
CA GLY A 229 8.71 -2.10 35.27
C GLY A 229 7.31 -1.83 35.77
N VAL A 230 6.56 -1.02 35.02
CA VAL A 230 5.17 -0.67 35.33
C VAL A 230 4.28 -0.67 34.10
N ILE A 231 2.98 -0.94 34.28
CA ILE A 231 1.96 -0.76 33.24
C ILE A 231 1.27 0.60 33.45
N HIS A 232 1.27 1.42 32.40
CA HIS A 232 0.56 2.69 32.37
C HIS A 232 -0.73 2.56 31.56
N GLN A 233 -1.81 3.07 32.13
CA GLN A 233 -2.98 3.44 31.32
C GLN A 233 -2.70 4.77 30.61
N PRO A 234 -3.30 4.99 29.43
CA PRO A 234 -3.18 6.25 28.72
C PRO A 234 -3.56 7.44 29.59
N ASP A 235 -2.81 8.54 29.46
CA ASP A 235 -3.21 9.80 30.09
C ASP A 235 -4.54 10.32 29.50
N PRO A 236 -5.29 11.21 30.20
CA PRO A 236 -6.55 11.78 29.70
C PRO A 236 -6.43 12.53 28.36
N HIS A 237 -5.21 12.84 27.93
CA HIS A 237 -4.89 13.50 26.67
C HIS A 237 -4.39 12.53 25.57
N GLY A 238 -4.19 11.26 25.91
CA GLY A 238 -3.72 10.17 25.07
C GLY A 238 -4.88 9.33 24.54
N ASP A 239 -4.58 8.47 23.58
CA ASP A 239 -5.55 7.51 23.07
C ASP A 239 -5.80 6.45 24.15
N LYS A 240 -7.07 6.26 24.53
CA LYS A 240 -7.51 5.27 25.55
C LYS A 240 -7.08 3.83 25.24
N ARG A 241 -6.69 3.56 24.00
CA ARG A 241 -6.20 2.27 23.52
C ARG A 241 -4.70 2.05 23.80
N ASN A 242 -3.95 3.11 24.09
CA ASN A 242 -2.49 3.06 24.21
C ASN A 242 -2.01 2.61 25.60
N VAL A 243 -2.40 1.40 26.00
CA VAL A 243 -1.84 0.75 27.19
C VAL A 243 -0.37 0.42 26.89
N HIS A 244 0.54 0.81 27.77
CA HIS A 244 1.97 0.65 27.52
C HIS A 244 2.73 0.39 28.82
N ILE A 245 3.92 -0.20 28.72
CA ILE A 245 4.82 -0.40 29.85
C ILE A 245 5.95 0.60 29.85
N HIS A 246 6.39 0.99 31.04
CA HIS A 246 7.68 1.65 31.27
C HIS A 246 8.56 0.68 32.04
N VAL A 247 9.76 0.38 31.53
CA VAL A 247 10.78 -0.40 32.25
C VAL A 247 12.04 0.42 32.35
N ASP A 248 12.35 0.82 33.58
CA ASP A 248 13.59 1.51 33.92
C ASP A 248 14.60 0.48 34.42
N ALA A 249 15.78 0.48 33.79
CA ALA A 249 16.76 -0.56 34.03
C ALA A 249 18.17 0.01 34.15
N TYR A 250 18.88 -0.38 35.20
CA TYR A 250 20.30 -0.16 35.36
C TYR A 250 21.07 -1.38 34.84
N ASP A 251 21.93 -1.13 33.87
CA ASP A 251 22.66 -2.14 33.09
C ASP A 251 23.90 -2.68 33.81
N ARG A 252 23.91 -2.66 35.14
CA ARG A 252 24.96 -3.21 35.97
C ARG A 252 24.28 -4.07 37.03
N PRO A 253 24.65 -5.35 37.18
CA PRO A 253 24.21 -6.11 38.33
C PRO A 253 24.76 -5.44 39.59
N ALA A 254 23.91 -5.32 40.60
CA ALA A 254 24.24 -4.59 41.80
C ALA A 254 23.66 -5.31 43.02
N GLN A 255 24.44 -5.34 44.09
CA GLN A 255 24.01 -5.85 45.39
C GLN A 255 24.00 -4.73 46.42
N TRP A 256 23.00 -4.75 47.30
CA TRP A 256 22.98 -3.92 48.48
C TRP A 256 23.89 -4.55 49.54
N LEU A 257 24.87 -3.80 50.03
CA LEU A 257 25.81 -4.25 51.05
C LEU A 257 25.34 -3.72 52.41
N GLU A 258 24.63 -4.54 53.18
CA GLU A 258 24.05 -4.15 54.47
C GLU A 258 25.12 -3.62 55.45
N GLU A 259 26.34 -4.20 55.42
CA GLU A 259 27.48 -3.76 56.23
C GLU A 259 27.93 -2.30 55.95
N HIS A 260 27.70 -1.81 54.73
CA HIS A 260 28.09 -0.48 54.30
C HIS A 260 26.89 0.47 54.15
N GLY A 261 25.66 -0.03 54.21
CA GLY A 261 24.44 0.74 53.99
C GLY A 261 24.36 1.40 52.61
N VAL A 262 25.00 0.82 51.60
CA VAL A 262 25.07 1.35 50.22
C VAL A 262 25.10 0.23 49.18
N TRP A 263 24.93 0.57 47.90
CA TRP A 263 25.12 -0.39 46.81
C TRP A 263 26.60 -0.70 46.58
N ASP A 264 26.91 -1.91 46.11
CA ASP A 264 28.27 -2.41 45.88
C ASP A 264 29.17 -1.46 45.08
N PHE A 265 28.61 -0.80 44.06
CA PHE A 265 29.31 0.11 43.20
C PHE A 265 29.59 1.46 43.85
N GLU A 266 29.00 1.77 45.00
CA GLU A 266 29.20 3.00 45.75
C GLU A 266 30.43 2.95 46.64
N VAL A 267 30.81 1.75 47.09
CA VAL A 267 31.95 1.57 47.97
C VAL A 267 33.23 2.00 47.26
N VAL A 268 33.96 2.92 47.88
CA VAL A 268 35.21 3.47 47.37
C VAL A 268 36.33 3.15 48.34
N VAL A 269 37.40 2.52 47.83
CA VAL A 269 38.62 2.21 48.59
C VAL A 269 39.82 2.81 47.86
N ARG A 270 40.76 3.41 48.61
CA ARG A 270 42.05 3.83 48.05
C ARG A 270 43.02 2.65 48.07
N ARG A 271 43.51 2.24 46.90
CA ARG A 271 44.55 1.22 46.75
C ARG A 271 45.67 1.78 45.88
N ASN A 272 46.90 1.79 46.40
CA ASN A 272 48.09 2.35 45.73
C ASN A 272 47.87 3.79 45.24
N GLY A 273 47.30 4.66 46.10
CA GLY A 273 46.99 6.06 45.78
C GLY A 273 45.82 6.27 44.81
N LYS A 274 45.25 5.21 44.24
CA LYS A 274 44.13 5.28 43.28
C LYS A 274 42.80 4.98 43.96
N VAL A 275 41.78 5.77 43.61
CA VAL A 275 40.38 5.55 43.99
C VAL A 275 39.85 4.36 43.20
N THR A 276 39.48 3.29 43.89
CA THR A 276 38.95 2.05 43.31
C THR A 276 37.57 1.75 43.89
N ARG A 277 36.72 1.06 43.13
CA ARG A 277 35.40 0.58 43.59
C ARG A 277 35.44 -0.95 43.55
N PRO A 278 35.87 -1.61 44.65
CA PRO A 278 36.28 -3.01 44.63
C PRO A 278 35.13 -3.99 44.35
N TYR A 279 33.93 -3.70 44.86
CA TYR A 279 32.75 -4.55 44.69
C TYR A 279 31.93 -4.23 43.43
N ARG A 280 32.34 -3.21 42.67
CA ARG A 280 31.60 -2.77 41.48
C ARG A 280 31.67 -3.81 40.37
N GLN A 281 30.53 -4.41 40.07
CA GLN A 281 30.40 -5.36 38.96
C GLN A 281 30.52 -4.68 37.59
N LYS A 282 30.78 -5.43 36.52
CA LYS A 282 30.84 -4.88 35.15
C LYS A 282 29.43 -4.60 34.63
N LYS A 283 29.29 -3.56 33.79
CA LYS A 283 28.04 -3.33 33.04
C LYS A 283 27.80 -4.46 32.05
N VAL A 284 26.54 -4.82 31.86
CA VAL A 284 26.11 -5.77 30.85
C VAL A 284 26.44 -5.23 29.46
N SER A 285 27.03 -6.09 28.62
CA SER A 285 27.39 -5.71 27.26
C SER A 285 27.08 -6.84 26.28
N TYR A 286 26.31 -6.52 25.25
CA TYR A 286 26.03 -7.44 24.14
C TYR A 286 27.09 -7.28 23.05
N ARG A 287 27.73 -8.38 22.69
CA ARG A 287 28.75 -8.45 21.63
C ARG A 287 28.40 -9.61 20.71
N ALA A 288 28.61 -9.41 19.41
CA ALA A 288 28.50 -10.47 18.44
C ALA A 288 29.57 -11.53 18.69
N GLU A 289 29.36 -12.71 18.13
CA GLU A 289 30.42 -13.70 17.98
C GLU A 289 31.63 -13.08 17.27
N PRO A 290 32.85 -13.53 17.60
CA PRO A 290 34.04 -13.04 16.94
C PRO A 290 33.97 -13.38 15.45
N ASP A 291 34.25 -12.39 14.60
CA ASP A 291 34.46 -12.62 13.17
C ASP A 291 35.76 -13.42 12.93
N SER A 292 36.06 -13.71 11.67
CA SER A 292 37.29 -14.42 11.28
C SER A 292 38.59 -13.72 11.71
N SER A 293 38.52 -12.44 12.09
CA SER A 293 39.64 -11.66 12.63
C SER A 293 39.69 -11.63 14.17
N GLY A 294 38.79 -12.36 14.84
CA GLY A 294 38.65 -12.36 16.30
C GLY A 294 37.98 -11.11 16.86
N ARG A 295 37.51 -10.19 16.01
CA ARG A 295 36.86 -8.95 16.44
C ARG A 295 35.39 -9.20 16.69
N ARG A 296 34.91 -8.69 17.83
CA ARG A 296 33.49 -8.77 18.21
C ARG A 296 32.80 -7.44 17.95
N ALA A 297 31.94 -7.41 16.93
CA ALA A 297 31.11 -6.25 16.66
C ALA A 297 30.17 -5.96 17.84
N LYS A 298 29.88 -4.68 18.06
CA LYS A 298 28.89 -4.27 19.06
C LYS A 298 27.49 -4.53 18.50
N ILE A 299 26.64 -5.17 19.29
CA ILE A 299 25.24 -5.39 18.91
C ILE A 299 24.44 -4.11 19.17
N ASP A 300 23.52 -3.80 18.27
CA ASP A 300 22.48 -2.79 18.52
C ASP A 300 21.53 -3.30 19.60
N THR A 301 21.71 -2.79 20.82
CA THR A 301 20.91 -3.17 21.99
C THR A 301 19.43 -2.83 21.78
N ALA A 302 19.08 -1.75 21.07
CA ALA A 302 17.68 -1.41 20.84
C ALA A 302 17.01 -2.43 19.91
N LYS A 303 17.70 -2.84 18.83
CA LYS A 303 17.20 -3.89 17.92
C LYS A 303 17.07 -5.23 18.65
N LEU A 304 18.06 -5.61 19.46
CA LEU A 304 18.02 -6.84 20.26
C LEU A 304 16.83 -6.85 21.23
N MET A 305 16.65 -5.77 21.99
CA MET A 305 15.57 -5.68 22.98
C MET A 305 14.19 -5.63 22.33
N ARG A 306 14.06 -4.98 21.16
CA ARG A 306 12.82 -5.02 20.38
C ARG A 306 12.45 -6.45 19.96
N GLY A 307 13.40 -7.20 19.41
CA GLY A 307 13.16 -8.58 18.99
C GLY A 307 12.69 -9.45 20.15
N ARG A 308 13.42 -9.42 21.27
CA ARG A 308 13.04 -10.21 22.46
C ARG A 308 11.68 -9.79 23.04
N PHE A 309 11.34 -8.50 23.00
CA PHE A 309 10.02 -8.04 23.43
C PHE A 309 8.89 -8.55 22.53
N ILE A 310 9.09 -8.55 21.21
CA ILE A 310 8.15 -9.14 20.25
C ILE A 310 7.94 -10.62 20.55
N ASP A 311 9.01 -11.37 20.78
CA ASP A 311 8.94 -12.80 21.12
C ASP A 311 8.14 -13.04 22.41
N ILE A 312 8.33 -12.18 23.42
CA ILE A 312 7.57 -12.22 24.67
C ILE A 312 6.08 -11.96 24.42
N VAL A 313 5.74 -10.90 23.67
CA VAL A 313 4.34 -10.55 23.40
C VAL A 313 3.65 -11.67 22.64
N ASN A 314 4.22 -12.14 21.53
CA ASN A 314 3.65 -13.21 20.74
C ASN A 314 3.55 -14.52 21.54
N GLY A 315 4.55 -14.83 22.36
CA GLY A 315 4.54 -16.02 23.23
C GLY A 315 3.43 -15.98 24.28
N VAL A 316 3.16 -14.81 24.88
CA VAL A 316 2.06 -14.64 25.85
C VAL A 316 0.70 -14.63 25.19
N MET A 317 0.59 -14.05 23.99
CA MET A 317 -0.67 -14.02 23.23
C MET A 317 -1.00 -15.39 22.63
N GLY A 318 -0.01 -16.24 22.40
CA GLY A 318 -0.19 -17.56 21.77
C GLY A 318 -0.37 -17.48 20.24
N GLU A 319 -0.24 -16.29 19.67
CA GLU A 319 -0.35 -16.02 18.24
C GLU A 319 0.51 -14.81 17.87
N GLU A 320 0.79 -14.66 16.58
CA GLU A 320 1.61 -13.55 16.09
C GLU A 320 0.80 -12.25 16.11
N ARG A 321 1.12 -11.37 17.07
CA ARG A 321 0.52 -10.03 17.20
C ARG A 321 1.46 -8.95 16.71
N TYR A 322 2.75 -9.10 16.98
CA TYR A 322 3.79 -8.18 16.51
C TYR A 322 4.74 -8.89 15.53
N LEU A 323 5.10 -8.17 14.47
CA LEU A 323 6.04 -8.63 13.46
C LEU A 323 7.45 -8.13 13.77
N HIS A 324 8.43 -8.99 13.50
CA HIS A 324 9.84 -8.59 13.49
C HIS A 324 10.17 -7.76 12.26
N GLY A 325 11.13 -6.85 12.38
CA GLY A 325 11.68 -6.10 11.24
C GLY A 325 10.89 -4.84 10.87
N THR A 326 11.00 -4.45 9.60
CA THR A 326 10.44 -3.23 9.02
C THR A 326 9.25 -3.55 8.11
N TYR A 327 8.47 -2.53 7.72
CA TYR A 327 7.37 -2.69 6.76
C TYR A 327 7.83 -3.38 5.47
N LYS A 328 8.95 -2.94 4.91
CA LYS A 328 9.54 -3.54 3.71
C LYS A 328 9.89 -5.02 3.87
N GLU A 329 10.47 -5.41 5.00
CA GLU A 329 10.83 -6.82 5.27
C GLU A 329 9.59 -7.71 5.40
N ASN A 330 8.44 -7.14 5.79
CA ASN A 330 7.17 -7.83 5.94
C ASN A 330 6.24 -7.66 4.71
N GLY A 331 6.73 -7.10 3.60
CA GLY A 331 5.91 -6.87 2.40
C GLY A 331 4.75 -5.88 2.60
N ILE A 332 4.83 -5.02 3.62
CA ILE A 332 3.84 -3.97 3.87
C ILE A 332 4.17 -2.77 3.00
N GLU A 333 3.27 -2.48 2.05
CA GLU A 333 3.38 -1.36 1.10
C GLU A 333 2.94 -0.02 1.72
N LEU A 334 3.47 0.29 2.91
CA LEU A 334 3.27 1.58 3.56
C LEU A 334 4.62 2.26 3.79
N THR A 335 4.61 3.58 3.71
CA THR A 335 5.77 4.42 4.00
C THR A 335 5.81 4.72 5.51
N PRO A 336 6.88 4.34 6.24
CA PRO A 336 6.96 4.63 7.68
C PRO A 336 6.87 6.13 7.99
N LEU A 337 6.08 6.48 9.00
CA LEU A 337 5.92 7.87 9.45
C LEU A 337 7.07 8.30 10.37
N GLU A 338 7.38 9.61 10.36
CA GLU A 338 8.34 10.22 11.27
C GLU A 338 7.70 10.49 12.65
N HIS A 339 8.45 10.25 13.72
CA HIS A 339 8.02 10.61 15.07
C HIS A 339 7.99 12.14 15.23
N MET A 340 6.80 12.70 15.45
CA MET A 340 6.58 14.15 15.51
C MET A 340 7.02 14.78 16.84
N GLY A 341 6.97 14.04 17.94
CA GLY A 341 7.23 14.55 19.28
C GLY A 341 6.15 15.53 19.80
N ASN A 342 6.16 15.77 21.11
CA ASN A 342 5.07 16.47 21.81
C ASN A 342 4.83 17.90 21.31
N ARG A 343 5.90 18.62 20.94
CA ARG A 343 5.79 20.02 20.48
C ARG A 343 5.10 20.10 19.12
N ALA A 344 5.54 19.33 18.14
CA ALA A 344 4.92 19.35 16.81
C ALA A 344 3.47 18.86 16.87
N MET A 345 3.21 17.80 17.65
CA MET A 345 1.84 17.32 17.91
C MET A 345 0.94 18.40 18.52
N ALA A 346 1.46 19.21 19.46
CA ALA A 346 0.69 20.29 20.06
C ALA A 346 0.36 21.42 19.06
N HIS A 347 1.27 21.72 18.13
CA HIS A 347 1.03 22.67 17.04
C HIS A 347 -0.02 22.15 16.06
N GLU A 348 0.10 20.89 15.61
CA GLU A 348 -0.81 20.28 14.63
C GLU A 348 -2.23 20.11 15.17
N ARG A 349 -2.38 19.76 16.47
CA ARG A 349 -3.68 19.73 17.15
C ARG A 349 -4.39 21.09 17.13
N ARG A 350 -3.65 22.19 16.98
CA ARG A 350 -4.18 23.56 16.85
C ARG A 350 -4.24 24.03 15.39
N GLY A 351 -4.07 23.13 14.44
CA GLY A 351 -4.13 23.44 13.01
C GLY A 351 -2.89 24.13 12.47
N GLN A 352 -1.83 24.27 13.29
CA GLN A 352 -0.56 24.83 12.85
C GLN A 352 0.26 23.73 12.19
N ALA A 353 0.34 23.80 10.86
CA ALA A 353 1.13 22.86 10.08
C ALA A 353 2.61 22.93 10.48
N THR A 354 3.16 21.76 10.74
CA THR A 354 4.57 21.54 11.01
C THR A 354 5.18 20.82 9.81
N GLU A 355 6.49 20.96 9.64
CA GLU A 355 7.21 20.34 8.55
C GLU A 355 7.11 18.80 8.59
N VAL A 356 7.30 18.22 9.78
CA VAL A 356 7.18 16.77 10.02
C VAL A 356 5.74 16.29 9.79
N GLY A 357 4.74 17.00 10.30
CA GLY A 357 3.34 16.64 10.11
C GLY A 357 2.91 16.73 8.65
N SER A 358 3.41 17.73 7.89
CA SER A 358 3.15 17.86 6.46
C SER A 358 3.78 16.72 5.66
N ARG A 359 5.02 16.31 5.98
CA ARG A 359 5.65 15.13 5.37
C ARG A 359 4.89 13.85 5.69
N ASN A 360 4.45 13.66 6.93
CA ASN A 360 3.67 12.49 7.32
C ASN A 360 2.31 12.46 6.61
N ALA A 361 1.61 13.59 6.52
CA ALA A 361 0.35 13.70 5.78
C ALA A 361 0.55 13.35 4.30
N GLN A 362 1.62 13.84 3.66
CA GLN A 362 1.94 13.49 2.28
C GLN A 362 2.21 12.00 2.10
N ARG A 363 2.91 11.35 3.05
CA ARG A 363 3.13 9.89 3.01
C ARG A 363 1.81 9.12 3.08
N ILE A 364 0.94 9.47 4.04
CA ILE A 364 -0.37 8.82 4.22
C ILE A 364 -1.21 8.94 2.93
N VAL A 365 -1.33 10.17 2.39
CA VAL A 365 -2.13 10.41 1.18
C VAL A 365 -1.54 9.67 -0.01
N ASN A 366 -0.21 9.70 -0.20
CA ASN A 366 0.42 8.99 -1.30
C ASN A 366 0.22 7.47 -1.19
N ASP A 367 0.38 6.90 0.00
CA ASP A 367 0.18 5.46 0.22
C ASP A 367 -1.29 5.05 -0.07
N GLU A 368 -2.27 5.87 0.34
CA GLU A 368 -3.69 5.64 0.03
C GLU A 368 -3.99 5.73 -1.47
N LEU A 369 -3.42 6.72 -2.17
CA LEU A 369 -3.58 6.86 -3.62
C LEU A 369 -2.96 5.68 -4.39
N VAL A 370 -1.74 5.26 -3.99
CA VAL A 370 -1.09 4.08 -4.56
C VAL A 370 -1.94 2.83 -4.32
N ALA A 371 -2.55 2.68 -3.15
CA ALA A 371 -3.45 1.55 -2.88
C ALA A 371 -4.67 1.52 -3.82
N CYS A 372 -5.28 2.68 -4.09
CA CYS A 372 -6.36 2.80 -5.06
C CYS A 372 -5.91 2.41 -6.48
N GLU A 373 -4.76 2.91 -6.92
CA GLU A 373 -4.17 2.59 -8.24
C GLU A 373 -3.84 1.11 -8.37
N THR A 374 -3.17 0.52 -7.38
CA THR A 374 -2.81 -0.92 -7.36
C THR A 374 -4.05 -1.80 -7.45
N LYS A 375 -5.13 -1.45 -6.74
CA LYS A 375 -6.41 -2.16 -6.82
C LYS A 375 -7.01 -2.10 -8.23
N ALA A 376 -6.95 -0.93 -8.89
CA ALA A 376 -7.42 -0.76 -10.25
C ALA A 376 -6.56 -1.53 -11.27
N GLU A 377 -5.24 -1.51 -11.14
CA GLU A 377 -4.31 -2.27 -11.99
C GLU A 377 -4.47 -3.78 -11.81
N THR A 378 -4.70 -4.24 -10.59
CA THR A 378 -5.03 -5.64 -10.32
C THR A 378 -6.31 -6.04 -11.05
N ALA A 379 -7.37 -5.23 -10.99
CA ALA A 379 -8.61 -5.49 -11.70
C ALA A 379 -8.44 -5.46 -13.23
N LYS A 380 -7.59 -4.56 -13.77
CA LYS A 380 -7.24 -4.53 -15.21
C LYS A 380 -6.49 -5.79 -15.62
N THR A 381 -5.59 -6.27 -14.78
CA THR A 381 -4.80 -7.50 -15.02
C THR A 381 -5.71 -8.73 -15.03
N VAL A 382 -6.65 -8.83 -14.09
CA VAL A 382 -7.67 -9.89 -14.07
C VAL A 382 -8.51 -9.84 -15.35
N LEU A 383 -9.02 -8.67 -15.73
CA LEU A 383 -9.78 -8.52 -16.97
C LEU A 383 -8.97 -8.92 -18.21
N ALA A 384 -7.70 -8.53 -18.30
CA ALA A 384 -6.84 -8.92 -19.41
C ALA A 384 -6.64 -10.44 -19.48
N ARG A 385 -6.47 -11.09 -18.32
CA ARG A 385 -6.39 -12.56 -18.23
C ARG A 385 -7.70 -13.21 -18.66
N ASP A 386 -8.85 -12.70 -18.23
CA ASP A 386 -10.16 -13.21 -18.62
C ASP A 386 -10.36 -13.09 -20.13
N MET A 387 -10.03 -11.93 -20.70
CA MET A 387 -10.11 -11.70 -22.15
C MET A 387 -9.20 -12.63 -22.95
N ALA A 388 -8.01 -12.96 -22.44
CA ALA A 388 -7.12 -13.93 -23.07
C ALA A 388 -7.70 -15.35 -23.11
N LEU A 389 -8.62 -15.70 -22.21
CA LEU A 389 -9.35 -16.97 -22.20
C LEU A 389 -10.64 -16.91 -23.03
N ILE A 390 -11.37 -15.79 -22.97
CA ILE A 390 -12.64 -15.59 -23.67
C ILE A 390 -12.45 -15.56 -25.19
N VAL A 391 -11.48 -14.78 -25.69
CA VAL A 391 -11.31 -14.54 -27.13
C VAL A 391 -11.05 -15.85 -27.92
N PRO A 392 -10.20 -16.78 -27.45
CA PRO A 392 -10.08 -18.08 -28.08
C PRO A 392 -11.35 -18.92 -27.99
N ALA A 393 -12.04 -18.91 -26.84
CA ALA A 393 -13.23 -19.74 -26.60
C ALA A 393 -14.43 -19.36 -27.48
N VAL A 394 -14.57 -18.07 -27.84
CA VAL A 394 -15.62 -17.63 -28.77
C VAL A 394 -15.32 -17.95 -30.23
N GLY A 395 -14.06 -18.24 -30.58
CA GLY A 395 -13.63 -18.62 -31.92
C GLY A 395 -13.93 -17.55 -32.99
N GLY A 396 -14.24 -18.00 -34.21
CA GLY A 396 -14.53 -17.14 -35.37
C GLY A 396 -15.93 -16.51 -35.42
N ASN A 397 -16.73 -16.64 -34.35
CA ASN A 397 -18.08 -16.07 -34.31
C ASN A 397 -18.01 -14.54 -34.12
N ALA A 398 -18.42 -13.79 -35.15
CA ALA A 398 -18.36 -12.34 -35.15
C ALA A 398 -19.21 -11.68 -34.06
N ASP A 399 -20.39 -12.22 -33.77
CA ASP A 399 -21.31 -11.70 -32.76
C ASP A 399 -20.79 -11.95 -31.34
N ALA A 400 -20.23 -13.15 -31.11
CA ALA A 400 -19.59 -13.51 -29.85
C ALA A 400 -18.34 -12.66 -29.56
N LEU A 401 -17.54 -12.39 -30.60
CA LEU A 401 -16.39 -11.50 -30.50
C LEU A 401 -16.81 -10.05 -30.24
N ALA A 402 -17.91 -9.59 -30.84
CA ALA A 402 -18.48 -8.28 -30.56
C ALA A 402 -18.97 -8.17 -29.12
N ALA A 403 -19.62 -9.21 -28.58
CA ALA A 403 -20.04 -9.28 -27.18
C ALA A 403 -18.83 -9.23 -26.22
N ALA A 404 -17.77 -10.01 -26.51
CA ALA A 404 -16.54 -10.00 -25.72
C ALA A 404 -15.88 -8.61 -25.68
N ARG A 405 -15.80 -7.91 -26.83
CA ARG A 405 -15.30 -6.54 -26.90
C ARG A 405 -16.18 -5.53 -26.14
N ARG A 406 -17.51 -5.73 -26.12
CA ARG A 406 -18.42 -4.91 -25.30
C ARG A 406 -18.15 -5.14 -23.81
N TYR A 407 -18.06 -6.40 -23.39
CA TYR A 407 -17.74 -6.77 -22.01
C TYR A 407 -16.43 -6.13 -21.54
N GLU A 408 -15.35 -6.24 -22.33
CA GLU A 408 -14.06 -5.63 -21.99
C GLU A 408 -14.18 -4.11 -21.81
N ARG A 409 -14.82 -3.42 -22.77
CA ARG A 409 -14.96 -1.96 -22.75
C ARG A 409 -15.74 -1.47 -21.54
N VAL A 410 -16.88 -2.11 -21.23
CA VAL A 410 -17.71 -1.72 -20.09
C VAL A 410 -17.01 -2.04 -18.77
N SER A 411 -16.26 -3.15 -18.70
CA SER A 411 -15.46 -3.53 -17.53
C SER A 411 -14.33 -2.54 -17.26
N ARG A 412 -13.57 -2.12 -18.29
CA ARG A 412 -12.55 -1.07 -18.16
C ARG A 412 -13.15 0.24 -17.65
N ARG A 413 -14.32 0.63 -18.17
CA ARG A 413 -15.04 1.82 -17.70
C ARG A 413 -15.47 1.71 -16.24
N LEU A 414 -15.93 0.53 -15.81
CA LEU A 414 -16.29 0.27 -14.42
C LEU A 414 -15.07 0.41 -13.49
N ILE A 415 -13.94 -0.18 -13.87
CA ILE A 415 -12.68 -0.12 -13.11
C ILE A 415 -12.24 1.34 -12.95
N GLN A 416 -12.19 2.09 -14.06
CA GLN A 416 -11.79 3.51 -14.00
C GLN A 416 -12.71 4.34 -13.11
N ARG A 417 -14.04 4.17 -13.23
CA ARG A 417 -14.99 4.94 -12.40
C ARG A 417 -14.90 4.62 -10.91
N ARG A 418 -14.57 3.37 -10.56
CA ARG A 418 -14.30 3.00 -9.16
C ARG A 418 -13.02 3.68 -8.66
N LEU A 419 -11.95 3.66 -9.46
CA LEU A 419 -10.71 4.36 -9.15
C LEU A 419 -10.95 5.86 -8.93
N ASP A 420 -11.63 6.53 -9.87
CA ASP A 420 -11.92 7.97 -9.78
C ASP A 420 -12.68 8.33 -8.49
N MET A 421 -13.65 7.49 -8.10
CA MET A 421 -14.43 7.69 -6.86
C MET A 421 -13.58 7.46 -5.61
N GLU A 422 -12.77 6.41 -5.56
CA GLU A 422 -11.89 6.12 -4.42
C GLU A 422 -10.83 7.21 -4.24
N VAL A 423 -10.21 7.68 -5.34
CA VAL A 423 -9.27 8.80 -5.34
C VAL A 423 -9.93 10.10 -4.84
N ALA A 424 -11.16 10.37 -5.29
CA ALA A 424 -11.91 11.53 -4.81
C ALA A 424 -12.18 11.45 -3.29
N ASP A 425 -12.55 10.29 -2.78
CA ASP A 425 -12.77 10.08 -1.34
C ASP A 425 -11.48 10.32 -0.53
N VAL A 426 -10.32 9.84 -1.00
CA VAL A 426 -9.00 10.09 -0.37
C VAL A 426 -8.66 11.59 -0.35
N VAL A 427 -8.80 12.29 -1.48
CA VAL A 427 -8.48 13.72 -1.58
C VAL A 427 -9.40 14.56 -0.70
N VAL A 428 -10.69 14.24 -0.66
CA VAL A 428 -11.65 14.92 0.21
C VAL A 428 -11.33 14.68 1.69
N ALA A 429 -11.01 13.45 2.08
CA ALA A 429 -10.59 13.14 3.45
C ALA A 429 -9.33 13.91 3.84
N ALA A 430 -8.31 13.94 2.97
CA ALA A 430 -7.08 14.70 3.18
C ALA A 430 -7.33 16.20 3.35
N ALA A 431 -8.20 16.79 2.52
CA ALA A 431 -8.55 18.21 2.59
C ALA A 431 -9.30 18.58 3.88
N ARG A 432 -10.07 17.65 4.46
CA ARG A 432 -10.83 17.85 5.70
C ARG A 432 -10.02 17.61 6.97
N SER A 433 -9.11 16.63 6.93
CA SER A 433 -8.44 16.04 8.10
C SER A 433 -7.93 17.06 9.13
N ARG A 434 -7.22 18.12 8.68
CA ARG A 434 -6.66 19.11 9.61
C ARG A 434 -7.75 19.93 10.33
N ALA A 435 -8.76 20.38 9.61
CA ALA A 435 -9.85 21.15 10.22
C ALA A 435 -10.68 20.29 11.18
N GLU A 436 -10.90 19.02 10.84
CA GLU A 436 -11.52 18.04 11.74
C GLU A 436 -10.68 17.82 13.00
N ALA A 437 -9.36 17.70 12.87
CA ALA A 437 -8.45 17.57 14.02
C ALA A 437 -8.46 18.80 14.94
N VAL A 438 -8.58 20.01 14.39
CA VAL A 438 -8.74 21.25 15.16
C VAL A 438 -10.06 21.23 15.92
N ILE A 439 -11.17 20.92 15.24
CA ILE A 439 -12.49 20.83 15.88
C ILE A 439 -12.48 19.78 16.98
N ALA A 440 -11.97 18.57 16.72
CA ALA A 440 -11.88 17.50 17.73
C ALA A 440 -10.99 17.87 18.92
N THR A 441 -9.98 18.73 18.71
CA THR A 441 -9.12 19.22 19.78
C THR A 441 -9.82 20.30 20.62
N LEU A 442 -10.51 21.24 19.97
CA LEU A 442 -11.14 22.39 20.62
C LEU A 442 -12.53 22.09 21.19
N MET A 443 -13.20 21.09 20.63
CA MET A 443 -14.48 20.53 21.08
C MET A 443 -14.29 19.05 21.46
N PRO A 444 -13.49 18.75 22.48
CA PRO A 444 -13.26 17.38 22.85
C PRO A 444 -14.51 16.75 23.45
N GLU A 445 -14.55 15.42 23.46
CA GLU A 445 -15.59 14.63 24.12
C GLU A 445 -15.87 15.13 25.56
N PRO A 446 -17.13 15.04 26.04
CA PRO A 446 -17.52 15.41 27.39
C PRO A 446 -16.57 14.81 28.43
N GLY A 447 -16.07 15.65 29.35
CA GLY A 447 -15.13 15.25 30.42
C GLY A 447 -13.65 15.54 30.15
N ARG A 448 -13.24 15.86 28.92
CA ARG A 448 -11.84 16.24 28.63
C ARG A 448 -11.66 17.76 28.74
N ARG A 449 -10.97 18.22 29.80
CA ARG A 449 -10.71 19.66 30.01
C ARG A 449 -9.70 20.19 28.99
N LEU A 450 -10.09 21.22 28.24
CA LEU A 450 -9.18 22.06 27.47
C LEU A 450 -8.88 23.35 28.26
N LYS A 451 -7.61 23.78 28.30
CA LYS A 451 -7.29 25.12 28.78
C LYS A 451 -7.56 26.11 27.64
N PRO A 452 -8.58 26.98 27.74
CA PRO A 452 -8.93 27.90 26.67
C PRO A 452 -7.79 28.90 26.45
N ARG A 453 -7.54 29.25 25.19
CA ARG A 453 -6.67 30.35 24.78
C ARG A 453 -7.45 31.39 24.00
N SER A 454 -6.94 32.61 23.98
CA SER A 454 -7.59 33.77 23.34
C SER A 454 -7.83 33.60 21.84
N ASP A 455 -7.11 32.69 21.18
CA ASP A 455 -7.20 32.41 19.74
C ASP A 455 -8.08 31.20 19.40
N ASP A 456 -8.58 30.45 20.38
CA ASP A 456 -9.28 29.18 20.13
C ASP A 456 -10.60 29.37 19.37
N ASP A 457 -11.38 30.42 19.65
CA ASP A 457 -12.64 30.70 18.93
C ASP A 457 -12.39 31.05 17.46
N ALA A 458 -11.33 31.83 17.18
CA ALA A 458 -10.94 32.19 15.83
C ALA A 458 -10.45 30.95 15.05
N LEU A 459 -9.70 30.06 15.70
CA LEU A 459 -9.27 28.78 15.12
C LEU A 459 -10.47 27.88 14.81
N LEU A 460 -11.45 27.80 15.71
CA LEU A 460 -12.65 27.00 15.49
C LEU A 460 -13.50 27.56 14.34
N ALA A 461 -13.66 28.88 14.25
CA ALA A 461 -14.34 29.55 13.16
C ALA A 461 -13.63 29.30 11.81
N ALA A 462 -12.30 29.41 11.78
CA ALA A 462 -11.50 29.13 10.59
C ALA A 462 -11.61 27.66 10.16
N ALA A 463 -11.58 26.71 11.10
CA ALA A 463 -11.75 25.28 10.80
C ALA A 463 -13.13 24.98 10.22
N ARG A 464 -14.20 25.55 10.80
CA ARG A 464 -15.57 25.42 10.26
C ARG A 464 -15.72 26.05 8.89
N ALA A 465 -15.13 27.23 8.68
CA ALA A 465 -15.13 27.91 7.39
C ALA A 465 -14.38 27.09 6.32
N HIS A 466 -13.26 26.45 6.69
CA HIS A 466 -12.54 25.54 5.81
C HIS A 466 -13.37 24.31 5.46
N LEU A 467 -14.01 23.65 6.43
CA LEU A 467 -14.90 22.52 6.14
C LEU A 467 -16.08 22.91 5.25
N ALA A 468 -16.66 24.10 5.46
CA ALA A 468 -17.71 24.64 4.58
C ALA A 468 -17.16 24.93 3.17
N TRP A 469 -15.93 25.43 3.06
CA TRP A 469 -15.26 25.60 1.78
C TRP A 469 -15.04 24.25 1.09
N VAL A 470 -14.51 23.24 1.77
CA VAL A 470 -14.33 21.88 1.22
C VAL A 470 -15.68 21.31 0.78
N ALA A 471 -16.73 21.43 1.59
CA ALA A 471 -18.07 20.94 1.25
C ALA A 471 -18.67 21.61 0.00
N ARG A 472 -18.34 22.89 -0.27
CA ARG A 472 -18.77 23.61 -1.48
C ARG A 472 -17.98 23.23 -2.74
N HIS A 473 -16.74 22.77 -2.59
CA HIS A 473 -15.83 22.49 -3.70
C HIS A 473 -15.55 20.99 -3.91
N SER A 474 -16.14 20.14 -3.07
CA SER A 474 -16.09 18.68 -3.17
C SER A 474 -17.42 18.14 -3.67
N PRO A 475 -17.45 16.93 -4.26
CA PRO A 475 -18.72 16.27 -4.62
C PRO A 475 -19.66 16.19 -3.41
N SER A 476 -20.88 16.70 -3.57
CA SER A 476 -21.92 16.62 -2.56
C SER A 476 -22.30 15.16 -2.27
N ASP A 477 -22.92 14.89 -1.11
CA ASP A 477 -23.42 13.56 -0.76
C ASP A 477 -24.39 13.01 -1.82
N ASN A 478 -25.21 13.88 -2.40
CA ASN A 478 -26.11 13.53 -3.50
C ASN A 478 -25.34 13.15 -4.77
N GLU A 479 -24.31 13.91 -5.16
CA GLU A 479 -23.47 13.57 -6.32
C GLU A 479 -22.72 12.25 -6.09
N ARG A 480 -22.19 12.01 -4.89
CA ARG A 480 -21.55 10.75 -4.52
C ARG A 480 -22.55 9.58 -4.57
N ALA A 481 -23.76 9.77 -4.06
CA ALA A 481 -24.83 8.77 -4.13
C ALA A 481 -25.27 8.49 -5.58
N LEU A 482 -25.37 9.52 -6.42
CA LEU A 482 -25.65 9.39 -7.85
C LEU A 482 -24.53 8.64 -8.59
N GLU A 483 -23.27 8.92 -8.27
CA GLU A 483 -22.14 8.21 -8.87
C GLU A 483 -22.11 6.74 -8.44
N ARG A 484 -22.39 6.43 -7.17
CA ARG A 484 -22.56 5.03 -6.71
C ARG A 484 -23.67 4.31 -7.47
N LYS A 485 -24.81 4.97 -7.72
CA LYS A 485 -25.90 4.44 -8.57
C LYS A 485 -25.44 4.23 -10.02
N ARG A 486 -24.64 5.15 -10.59
CA ARG A 486 -24.07 4.98 -11.94
C ARG A 486 -23.10 3.81 -12.00
N ILE A 487 -22.21 3.66 -11.03
CA ILE A 487 -21.28 2.52 -10.91
C ILE A 487 -22.07 1.21 -10.81
N ALA A 488 -23.13 1.17 -9.99
CA ALA A 488 -24.00 -0.01 -9.87
C ALA A 488 -24.69 -0.36 -11.21
N ARG A 489 -25.14 0.66 -11.96
CA ARG A 489 -25.73 0.48 -13.29
C ARG A 489 -24.71 -0.03 -14.31
N ILE A 490 -23.49 0.52 -14.31
CA ILE A 490 -22.40 0.01 -15.17
C ILE A 490 -22.06 -1.43 -14.79
N ALA A 491 -22.01 -1.76 -13.50
CA ALA A 491 -21.79 -3.14 -13.05
C ALA A 491 -22.90 -4.09 -13.51
N ALA A 492 -24.16 -3.64 -13.56
CA ALA A 492 -25.25 -4.42 -14.16
C ALA A 492 -25.04 -4.62 -15.67
N HIS A 493 -24.59 -3.59 -16.40
CA HIS A 493 -24.23 -3.74 -17.81
C HIS A 493 -23.03 -4.67 -18.04
N VAL A 494 -22.03 -4.67 -17.14
CA VAL A 494 -20.92 -5.64 -17.20
C VAL A 494 -21.46 -7.07 -17.06
N ARG A 495 -22.37 -7.31 -16.11
CA ARG A 495 -23.02 -8.62 -15.95
C ARG A 495 -23.81 -9.04 -17.19
N ALA A 496 -24.65 -8.15 -17.71
CA ALA A 496 -25.40 -8.44 -18.93
C ALA A 496 -24.49 -8.74 -20.14
N ALA A 497 -23.42 -7.96 -20.32
CA ALA A 497 -22.43 -8.22 -21.38
C ALA A 497 -21.67 -9.54 -21.16
N TRP A 498 -21.42 -9.92 -19.91
CA TRP A 498 -20.86 -11.23 -19.58
C TRP A 498 -21.85 -12.36 -19.90
N ASP A 499 -23.12 -12.21 -19.56
CA ASP A 499 -24.15 -13.22 -19.86
C ASP A 499 -24.28 -13.45 -21.38
N GLU A 500 -24.18 -12.39 -22.20
CA GLU A 500 -24.09 -12.49 -23.67
C GLU A 500 -22.87 -13.32 -24.12
N VAL A 501 -21.70 -13.07 -23.53
CA VAL A 501 -20.46 -13.81 -23.83
C VAL A 501 -20.59 -15.28 -23.40
N ALA A 502 -21.11 -15.53 -22.20
CA ALA A 502 -21.31 -16.86 -21.66
C ALA A 502 -22.31 -17.67 -22.51
N ALA A 503 -23.41 -17.05 -22.94
CA ALA A 503 -24.37 -17.66 -23.85
C ALA A 503 -23.73 -17.99 -25.21
N ALA A 504 -22.86 -17.13 -25.74
CA ALA A 504 -22.17 -17.39 -27.00
C ALA A 504 -21.14 -18.52 -26.89
N ILE A 505 -20.44 -18.64 -25.75
CA ILE A 505 -19.53 -19.75 -25.45
C ILE A 505 -20.33 -21.05 -25.27
N GLY A 506 -21.44 -21.02 -24.51
CA GLY A 506 -22.32 -22.18 -24.29
C GLY A 506 -23.02 -22.65 -25.57
N GLY A 507 -23.39 -21.73 -26.46
CA GLY A 507 -23.91 -22.04 -27.79
C GLY A 507 -22.91 -22.75 -28.70
N ASN A 508 -21.59 -22.53 -28.50
CA ASN A 508 -20.55 -23.29 -29.17
C ASN A 508 -20.43 -24.74 -28.64
N ALA A 509 -20.75 -25.01 -27.37
CA ALA A 509 -20.77 -26.37 -26.82
C ALA A 509 -21.95 -27.22 -27.37
N SER A 510 -23.00 -26.58 -27.89
CA SER A 510 -24.09 -27.27 -28.61
C SER A 510 -23.68 -27.75 -30.02
N ARG A 511 -22.46 -27.46 -30.49
CA ARG A 511 -21.91 -27.97 -31.77
C ARG A 511 -21.20 -29.33 -31.65
N ASP A 512 -21.20 -29.92 -30.44
CA ASP A 512 -20.56 -31.21 -30.11
C ASP A 512 -21.54 -32.39 -30.01
N SER A 513 -22.80 -32.27 -30.49
CA SER A 513 -23.66 -33.46 -30.60
C SER A 513 -23.11 -34.40 -31.68
N THR A 514 -22.86 -35.64 -31.29
CA THR A 514 -22.41 -36.69 -32.22
C THR A 514 -23.58 -37.06 -33.13
N ILE A 515 -23.43 -36.88 -34.43
CA ILE A 515 -24.47 -37.25 -35.40
C ILE A 515 -24.48 -38.77 -35.52
N THR A 516 -25.54 -39.40 -35.02
CA THR A 516 -25.71 -40.85 -35.04
C THR A 516 -26.18 -41.30 -36.42
N TYR A 517 -25.38 -42.12 -37.10
CA TYR A 517 -25.81 -42.74 -38.33
C TYR A 517 -26.80 -43.89 -38.06
N VAL A 518 -28.02 -43.76 -38.60
CA VAL A 518 -29.07 -44.79 -38.49
C VAL A 518 -29.32 -45.39 -39.87
N SER A 519 -28.95 -46.65 -40.03
CA SER A 519 -29.24 -47.38 -41.27
C SER A 519 -30.64 -48.01 -41.21
N THR A 520 -31.37 -47.89 -42.32
CA THR A 520 -32.71 -48.45 -42.52
C THR A 520 -32.69 -49.90 -43.03
N ARG A 521 -31.49 -50.51 -43.13
CA ARG A 521 -31.28 -51.84 -43.72
C ARG A 521 -30.88 -52.86 -42.64
N PRO A 522 -31.23 -54.15 -42.77
CA PRO A 522 -30.80 -55.18 -41.83
C PRO A 522 -29.28 -55.32 -41.82
N ALA A 523 -28.69 -55.50 -40.64
CA ALA A 523 -27.24 -55.63 -40.48
C ALA A 523 -26.73 -56.89 -41.20
N PRO A 524 -25.76 -56.79 -42.12
CA PRO A 524 -25.15 -57.97 -42.70
C PRO A 524 -24.27 -58.69 -41.67
N GLY A 525 -24.51 -59.99 -41.46
CA GLY A 525 -23.65 -60.86 -40.65
C GLY A 525 -22.27 -61.01 -41.30
N GLY A 526 -21.25 -60.41 -40.69
CA GLY A 526 -19.86 -60.58 -41.10
C GLY A 526 -19.03 -59.33 -40.85
N SER A 527 -18.23 -59.37 -39.78
CA SER A 527 -17.07 -58.48 -39.59
C SER A 527 -16.02 -58.81 -40.65
N LEU A 528 -15.55 -57.81 -41.39
CA LEU A 528 -14.39 -57.96 -42.27
C LEU A 528 -13.11 -57.81 -41.43
N PRO A 529 -12.16 -58.77 -41.49
CA PRO A 529 -10.87 -58.62 -40.82
C PRO A 529 -10.00 -57.56 -41.51
N HIS A 530 -9.22 -56.84 -40.71
CA HIS A 530 -8.50 -55.61 -41.08
C HIS A 530 -7.29 -55.82 -42.00
N SER A 531 -6.86 -54.68 -42.57
CA SER A 531 -5.46 -54.27 -42.79
C SER A 531 -4.97 -54.15 -44.25
N ASN A 532 -4.28 -53.04 -44.51
CA ASN A 532 -3.63 -52.51 -45.73
C ASN A 532 -4.45 -51.62 -46.68
N TYR A 533 -5.79 -51.61 -46.64
CA TYR A 533 -6.61 -50.81 -47.57
C TYR A 533 -7.52 -49.78 -46.91
N GLU A 534 -7.44 -49.60 -45.58
CA GLU A 534 -8.37 -48.72 -44.85
C GLU A 534 -8.37 -47.27 -45.35
N GLU A 535 -7.22 -46.69 -45.69
CA GLU A 535 -7.18 -45.32 -46.24
C GLU A 535 -7.84 -45.22 -47.63
N GLN A 536 -7.70 -46.25 -48.47
CA GLN A 536 -8.40 -46.29 -49.75
C GLN A 536 -9.91 -46.43 -49.58
N VAL A 537 -10.33 -47.13 -48.52
CA VAL A 537 -11.72 -47.34 -48.13
C VAL A 537 -12.33 -46.06 -47.52
N ARG A 538 -11.63 -45.37 -46.60
CA ARG A 538 -11.97 -44.02 -46.11
C ARG A 538 -12.07 -43.02 -47.26
N GLY A 539 -11.09 -43.04 -48.16
CA GLY A 539 -11.09 -42.23 -49.37
C GLY A 539 -12.31 -42.48 -50.28
N ARG A 540 -12.90 -43.68 -50.23
CA ARG A 540 -14.13 -44.01 -50.96
C ARG A 540 -15.35 -43.31 -50.36
N LEU A 541 -15.46 -43.28 -49.03
CA LEU A 541 -16.51 -42.52 -48.32
C LEU A 541 -16.33 -41.02 -48.52
N ARG A 542 -15.10 -40.51 -48.37
CA ARG A 542 -14.73 -39.10 -48.62
C ARG A 542 -15.14 -38.63 -50.02
N ARG A 543 -14.78 -39.39 -51.06
CA ARG A 543 -15.17 -39.10 -52.46
C ARG A 543 -16.67 -39.21 -52.71
N TRP A 544 -17.38 -40.03 -51.95
CA TRP A 544 -18.82 -40.14 -52.08
C TRP A 544 -19.52 -38.95 -51.41
N LEU A 545 -19.17 -38.61 -50.16
CA LEU A 545 -19.71 -37.45 -49.46
C LEU A 545 -19.42 -36.15 -50.22
N GLY A 546 -18.20 -35.99 -50.75
CA GLY A 546 -17.86 -34.84 -51.58
C GLY A 546 -18.66 -34.70 -52.87
N ARG A 547 -19.12 -35.81 -53.48
CA ARG A 547 -19.90 -35.79 -54.73
C ARG A 547 -21.42 -35.82 -54.53
N HIS A 548 -21.88 -36.47 -53.47
CA HIS A 548 -23.28 -36.84 -53.30
C HIS A 548 -23.84 -36.52 -51.92
N GLY A 549 -23.01 -36.15 -50.93
CA GLY A 549 -23.49 -35.87 -49.57
C GLY A 549 -24.34 -34.60 -49.47
N ARG A 550 -24.24 -33.70 -50.46
CA ARG A 550 -25.08 -32.49 -50.56
C ARG A 550 -26.46 -32.75 -51.16
N ASP A 551 -26.69 -33.95 -51.69
CA ASP A 551 -27.97 -34.34 -52.30
C ASP A 551 -28.96 -34.73 -51.20
N GLU A 552 -30.04 -33.95 -51.07
CA GLU A 552 -31.08 -34.15 -50.05
C GLU A 552 -31.90 -35.42 -50.29
N GLU A 553 -31.89 -35.95 -51.51
CA GLU A 553 -32.56 -37.21 -51.86
C GLU A 553 -31.70 -38.43 -51.53
N ARG A 554 -30.43 -38.25 -51.13
CA ARG A 554 -29.49 -39.34 -50.83
C ARG A 554 -29.07 -39.39 -49.36
N LEU A 555 -28.93 -38.22 -48.73
CA LEU A 555 -28.52 -38.07 -47.34
C LEU A 555 -29.55 -37.20 -46.61
N VAL A 556 -30.27 -37.78 -45.66
CA VAL A 556 -31.36 -37.12 -44.92
C VAL A 556 -30.97 -36.97 -43.46
N PHE A 557 -31.04 -35.74 -42.96
CA PHE A 557 -30.82 -35.43 -41.56
C PHE A 557 -32.16 -35.33 -40.81
N ALA A 558 -32.20 -35.83 -39.58
CA ALA A 558 -33.30 -35.67 -38.64
C ALA A 558 -32.71 -35.46 -37.24
N GLU A 559 -32.70 -34.21 -36.77
CA GLU A 559 -32.05 -33.80 -35.52
C GLU A 559 -30.60 -34.31 -35.45
N ASP A 560 -30.23 -35.10 -34.43
CA ASP A 560 -28.89 -35.67 -34.28
C ASP A 560 -28.70 -37.01 -35.02
N THR A 561 -29.58 -37.34 -35.97
CA THR A 561 -29.48 -38.56 -36.76
C THR A 561 -29.32 -38.29 -38.25
N VAL A 562 -28.54 -39.13 -38.91
CA VAL A 562 -28.39 -39.11 -40.37
C VAL A 562 -28.70 -40.48 -40.96
N ARG A 563 -29.45 -40.50 -42.06
CA ARG A 563 -29.86 -41.72 -42.76
C ARG A 563 -29.60 -41.61 -44.26
N LEU A 564 -29.31 -42.75 -44.88
CA LEU A 564 -29.22 -42.87 -46.33
C LEU A 564 -30.58 -43.31 -46.90
N THR A 565 -30.94 -42.81 -48.08
CA THR A 565 -32.17 -43.23 -48.76
C THR A 565 -31.98 -44.56 -49.52
N PRO A 566 -33.07 -45.26 -49.89
CA PRO A 566 -33.00 -46.57 -50.54
C PRO A 566 -32.20 -46.61 -51.85
N GLY A 567 -32.05 -45.49 -52.56
CA GLY A 567 -31.29 -45.40 -53.82
C GLY A 567 -29.76 -45.39 -53.65
N VAL A 568 -29.25 -45.34 -52.42
CA VAL A 568 -27.80 -45.30 -52.17
C VAL A 568 -27.20 -46.72 -52.15
N PRO A 569 -26.07 -46.98 -52.85
CA PRO A 569 -25.44 -48.30 -52.88
C PRO A 569 -25.13 -48.87 -51.49
N MET A 570 -25.33 -50.18 -51.30
CA MET A 570 -25.08 -50.87 -50.02
C MET A 570 -23.64 -50.69 -49.50
N ALA A 571 -22.67 -50.52 -50.41
CA ALA A 571 -21.30 -50.24 -50.02
C ALA A 571 -21.16 -48.96 -49.19
N ILE A 572 -21.94 -47.91 -49.49
CA ILE A 572 -21.87 -46.63 -48.76
C ILE A 572 -22.54 -46.76 -47.39
N ASP A 573 -23.64 -47.51 -47.28
CA ASP A 573 -24.28 -47.83 -46.00
C ASP A 573 -23.28 -48.51 -45.05
N ARG A 574 -22.56 -49.54 -45.54
CA ARG A 574 -21.51 -50.22 -44.79
C ARG A 574 -20.39 -49.26 -44.36
N LEU A 575 -19.96 -48.34 -45.24
CA LEU A 575 -18.93 -47.35 -44.92
C LEU A 575 -19.40 -46.34 -43.87
N MET A 576 -20.65 -45.87 -43.93
CA MET A 576 -21.22 -44.96 -42.94
C MET A 576 -21.36 -45.64 -41.56
N ARG A 577 -21.71 -46.93 -41.50
CA ARG A 577 -21.71 -47.69 -40.24
C ARG A 577 -20.31 -47.85 -39.65
N GLN A 578 -19.30 -48.02 -40.50
CA GLN A 578 -17.94 -48.33 -40.08
C GLN A 578 -17.14 -47.07 -39.70
N PHE A 579 -17.26 -46.00 -40.48
CA PHE A 579 -16.42 -44.81 -40.37
C PHE A 579 -17.21 -43.53 -40.05
N GLY A 580 -18.54 -43.57 -40.08
CA GLY A 580 -19.37 -42.37 -39.87
C GLY A 580 -19.17 -41.73 -38.49
N GLY A 581 -18.70 -42.48 -37.49
CA GLY A 581 -18.34 -41.96 -36.17
C GLY A 581 -16.92 -41.40 -36.04
N GLU A 582 -16.06 -41.52 -37.06
CA GLU A 582 -14.72 -40.93 -37.02
C GLU A 582 -14.78 -39.40 -37.15
N GLU A 583 -13.84 -38.70 -36.51
CA GLU A 583 -13.82 -37.24 -36.37
C GLU A 583 -13.92 -36.50 -37.72
N GLU A 584 -13.21 -36.97 -38.75
CA GLU A 584 -13.22 -36.38 -40.09
C GLU A 584 -14.64 -36.38 -40.71
N PHE A 585 -15.36 -37.50 -40.59
CA PHE A 585 -16.70 -37.64 -41.17
C PHE A 585 -17.76 -36.96 -40.30
N GLN A 586 -17.58 -36.94 -38.98
CA GLN A 586 -18.42 -36.16 -38.07
C GLN A 586 -18.30 -34.65 -38.31
N ASN A 587 -17.08 -34.14 -38.55
CA ASN A 587 -16.86 -32.76 -38.97
C ASN A 587 -17.62 -32.46 -40.27
N TRP A 588 -17.48 -33.32 -41.28
CA TRP A 588 -18.14 -33.15 -42.57
C TRP A 588 -19.68 -33.15 -42.44
N LEU A 589 -20.24 -34.10 -41.68
CA LEU A 589 -21.69 -34.22 -41.48
C LEU A 589 -22.27 -33.01 -40.73
N ARG A 590 -21.54 -32.49 -39.73
CA ARG A 590 -21.92 -31.26 -39.01
C ARG A 590 -21.90 -30.03 -39.91
N ASP A 591 -20.84 -29.86 -40.69
CA ASP A 591 -20.73 -28.74 -41.65
C ASP A 591 -21.89 -28.75 -42.64
N GLU A 592 -22.27 -29.93 -43.15
CA GLU A 592 -23.39 -30.06 -44.08
C GLU A 592 -24.75 -29.82 -43.40
N GLN A 593 -24.94 -30.29 -42.17
CA GLN A 593 -26.16 -30.03 -41.40
C GLN A 593 -26.35 -28.53 -41.12
N VAL A 594 -25.28 -27.83 -40.71
CA VAL A 594 -25.28 -26.38 -40.50
C VAL A 594 -25.59 -25.65 -41.80
N ARG A 595 -24.94 -26.01 -42.91
CA ARG A 595 -25.19 -25.42 -44.22
C ARG A 595 -26.66 -25.57 -44.65
N ARG A 596 -27.28 -26.73 -44.43
CA ARG A 596 -28.69 -26.96 -44.75
C ARG A 596 -29.63 -26.14 -43.86
N ALA A 597 -29.32 -26.00 -42.57
CA ALA A 597 -30.08 -25.13 -41.68
C ALA A 597 -30.01 -23.65 -42.11
N GLU A 598 -28.82 -23.16 -42.47
CA GLU A 598 -28.62 -21.80 -43.00
C GLU A 598 -29.36 -21.58 -44.33
N GLN A 599 -29.34 -22.57 -45.22
CA GLN A 599 -30.07 -22.54 -46.48
C GLN A 599 -31.59 -22.51 -46.25
N ALA A 600 -32.12 -23.33 -45.35
CA ALA A 600 -33.54 -23.37 -45.01
C ALA A 600 -34.03 -22.04 -44.41
N VAL A 601 -33.23 -21.40 -43.55
CA VAL A 601 -33.53 -20.05 -43.02
C VAL A 601 -33.54 -19.01 -44.14
N THR A 602 -32.60 -19.09 -45.07
CA THR A 602 -32.50 -18.19 -46.23
C THR A 602 -33.69 -18.36 -47.17
N ASP A 603 -34.10 -19.59 -47.45
CA ASP A 603 -35.23 -19.89 -48.32
C ASP A 603 -36.57 -19.53 -47.66
N ALA A 604 -36.73 -19.77 -46.36
CA ALA A 604 -37.90 -19.32 -45.60
C ALA A 604 -38.02 -17.78 -45.61
N ARG A 605 -36.90 -17.06 -45.55
CA ARG A 605 -36.88 -15.60 -45.67
C ARG A 605 -37.31 -15.15 -47.07
N ARG A 606 -36.75 -15.76 -48.14
CA ARG A 606 -37.15 -15.48 -49.52
C ARG A 606 -38.63 -15.76 -49.77
N GLU A 607 -39.17 -16.82 -49.18
CA GLU A 607 -40.58 -17.17 -49.32
C GLU A 607 -41.50 -16.20 -48.59
N ARG A 608 -41.13 -15.75 -47.37
CA ARG A 608 -41.83 -14.65 -46.69
C ARG A 608 -41.79 -13.35 -47.51
N ASP A 609 -40.64 -13.03 -48.10
CA ASP A 609 -40.50 -11.83 -48.93
C ASP A 609 -41.37 -11.91 -50.20
N LYS A 610 -41.47 -13.10 -50.83
CA LYS A 610 -42.41 -13.36 -51.94
C LYS A 610 -43.86 -13.25 -51.52
N GLN A 611 -44.24 -13.84 -50.39
CA GLN A 611 -45.61 -13.76 -49.86
C GLN A 611 -45.99 -12.32 -49.51
N ALA A 612 -45.07 -11.54 -48.92
CA ALA A 612 -45.27 -10.12 -48.66
C ALA A 612 -45.38 -9.30 -49.97
N ALA A 613 -44.61 -9.63 -51.00
CA ALA A 613 -44.72 -9.01 -52.32
C ALA A 613 -46.06 -9.33 -53.01
N GLN A 614 -46.51 -10.59 -52.91
CA GLN A 614 -47.80 -11.03 -53.45
C GLN A 614 -48.98 -10.34 -52.72
N GLN A 615 -48.92 -10.26 -51.39
CA GLN A 615 -49.92 -9.53 -50.60
C GLN A 615 -49.97 -8.04 -50.94
N ARG A 616 -48.82 -7.40 -51.20
CA ARG A 616 -48.76 -6.01 -51.68
C ARG A 616 -49.34 -5.85 -53.09
N ALA A 617 -49.10 -6.80 -53.99
CA ALA A 617 -49.66 -6.80 -55.34
C ALA A 617 -51.18 -7.01 -55.33
N ASP A 618 -51.69 -7.90 -54.47
CA ASP A 618 -53.12 -8.17 -54.31
C ASP A 618 -53.85 -6.99 -53.65
N ALA A 619 -53.22 -6.32 -52.69
CA ALA A 619 -53.72 -5.06 -52.11
C ALA A 619 -53.82 -3.95 -53.17
N ALA A 620 -52.77 -3.76 -53.98
CA ALA A 620 -52.78 -2.79 -55.08
C ALA A 620 -53.82 -3.10 -56.18
N ARG A 621 -54.18 -4.39 -56.36
CA ARG A 621 -55.21 -4.81 -57.31
C ARG A 621 -56.63 -4.56 -56.78
N ARG A 622 -56.84 -4.70 -55.47
CA ARG A 622 -58.10 -4.33 -54.80
C ARG A 622 -58.33 -2.83 -54.83
N ASP A 623 -57.30 -2.02 -54.56
CA ASP A 623 -57.40 -0.56 -54.63
C ASP A 623 -57.74 -0.06 -56.05
N ARG A 624 -57.27 -0.74 -57.10
CA ARG A 624 -57.66 -0.43 -58.49
C ARG A 624 -59.09 -0.85 -58.84
N GLN A 625 -59.62 -1.91 -58.25
CA GLN A 625 -61.02 -2.35 -58.47
C GLN A 625 -62.02 -1.49 -57.68
N SER A 626 -61.61 -0.84 -56.60
CA SER A 626 -62.44 0.11 -55.86
C SER A 626 -62.49 1.52 -56.48
N ALA A 627 -61.74 1.77 -57.55
CA ALA A 627 -61.57 3.09 -58.18
C ALA A 627 -62.19 3.22 -59.60
N GLU A 628 -63.19 2.41 -59.96
CA GLU A 628 -64.00 2.64 -61.17
C GLU A 628 -65.28 3.45 -60.84
N PRO A 629 -65.50 4.62 -61.48
CA PRO A 629 -66.63 5.50 -61.17
C PRO A 629 -67.90 5.13 -61.97
N ARG A 630 -69.07 5.26 -61.32
CA ARG A 630 -70.38 5.27 -62.00
C ARG A 630 -70.55 6.55 -62.84
N PRO A 631 -71.22 6.52 -64.00
CA PRO A 631 -71.32 7.66 -64.91
C PRO A 631 -72.54 8.54 -64.59
N VAL A 632 -72.34 9.87 -64.57
CA VAL A 632 -73.41 10.88 -64.78
C VAL A 632 -72.82 12.10 -65.51
N ASP A 633 -73.71 12.71 -66.29
CA ASP A 633 -73.62 13.60 -67.44
C ASP A 633 -72.96 15.01 -67.32
N VAL A 634 -72.32 15.40 -68.43
CA VAL A 634 -72.42 16.66 -69.22
C VAL A 634 -72.31 18.03 -68.53
N ALA A 635 -71.29 18.84 -68.90
CA ALA A 635 -71.43 20.12 -69.64
C ALA A 635 -70.16 21.02 -69.59
N THR A 636 -69.54 21.20 -70.76
CA THR A 636 -69.00 22.44 -71.38
C THR A 636 -68.52 23.64 -70.53
N ALA A 637 -67.26 24.06 -70.74
CA ALA A 637 -66.88 25.34 -71.36
C ALA A 637 -65.34 25.54 -71.46
N ALA A 638 -64.87 25.89 -72.66
CA ALA A 638 -63.53 26.40 -73.02
C ALA A 638 -63.42 27.93 -72.72
N PRO A 639 -62.35 28.71 -73.04
CA PRO A 639 -61.16 28.44 -73.88
C PRO A 639 -59.80 29.04 -73.39
N ALA A 640 -58.78 28.87 -74.26
CA ALA A 640 -57.36 29.28 -74.22
C ALA A 640 -57.13 30.83 -74.33
N PRO A 641 -55.93 31.41 -74.69
CA PRO A 641 -54.58 30.86 -74.91
C PRO A 641 -53.37 31.74 -74.43
N GLN A 642 -52.15 31.20 -74.61
CA GLN A 642 -50.94 31.85 -75.19
C GLN A 642 -49.60 31.66 -74.47
N THR A 643 -48.60 31.46 -75.33
CA THR A 643 -47.20 31.03 -75.24
C THR A 643 -46.18 32.09 -74.79
N ARG A 644 -45.01 31.68 -74.24
CA ARG A 644 -43.68 32.01 -74.83
C ARG A 644 -42.47 31.29 -74.18
N SER A 645 -41.67 30.68 -75.07
CA SER A 645 -40.19 30.62 -75.11
C SER A 645 -39.38 29.65 -74.22
N GLN A 646 -38.89 28.60 -74.90
CA GLN A 646 -37.62 27.85 -74.75
C GLN A 646 -36.40 28.68 -75.28
N PRO A 647 -35.09 28.26 -75.27
CA PRO A 647 -34.55 26.88 -75.48
C PRO A 647 -33.16 26.47 -74.87
N ARG A 648 -32.80 25.18 -75.15
CA ARG A 648 -31.49 24.57 -75.52
C ARG A 648 -30.55 23.87 -74.49
N ARG A 649 -30.06 22.71 -74.97
CA ARG A 649 -28.99 21.74 -74.57
C ARG A 649 -27.56 22.37 -74.57
N VAL A 650 -26.42 21.74 -74.21
CA VAL A 650 -25.73 20.52 -74.74
C VAL A 650 -24.50 20.13 -73.86
N ASP A 651 -24.04 18.86 -73.79
CA ASP A 651 -22.80 18.24 -74.40
C ASP A 651 -21.83 17.68 -73.30
N PRO A 652 -20.71 16.93 -73.54
CA PRO A 652 -20.11 16.34 -74.76
C PRO A 652 -19.56 14.88 -74.62
N ALA A 653 -18.81 14.42 -75.64
CA ALA A 653 -17.99 13.20 -75.74
C ALA A 653 -16.48 13.40 -75.39
N SER A 654 -15.80 12.29 -75.00
CA SER A 654 -14.42 11.75 -75.30
C SER A 654 -13.15 12.65 -75.28
N ALA A 655 -11.89 12.22 -75.03
CA ALA A 655 -11.16 10.99 -75.38
C ALA A 655 -9.75 10.84 -74.70
N ASP A 656 -9.13 9.65 -74.90
CA ASP A 656 -7.68 9.29 -74.99
C ASP A 656 -6.72 9.38 -73.76
N ARG A 657 -5.75 8.48 -73.47
CA ARG A 657 -5.21 7.26 -74.12
C ARG A 657 -4.13 6.54 -73.25
N ARG A 658 -3.90 5.23 -73.53
CA ARG A 658 -2.71 4.32 -73.32
C ARG A 658 -2.56 3.59 -71.98
N ASP A 659 -2.17 2.31 -71.87
CA ASP A 659 -1.83 1.24 -72.83
C ASP A 659 -1.88 -0.16 -72.16
N ALA A 660 -2.15 -1.20 -72.99
CA ALA A 660 -1.67 -2.61 -73.00
C ALA A 660 -1.92 -3.63 -71.84
N ARG A 661 -2.49 -4.79 -72.25
CA ARG A 661 -2.34 -6.18 -71.70
C ARG A 661 -1.21 -6.92 -72.51
N PRO A 662 -0.89 -8.24 -72.36
CA PRO A 662 -0.98 -9.26 -71.28
C PRO A 662 0.31 -10.16 -71.16
N LEU A 663 0.18 -11.32 -70.47
CA LEU A 663 0.97 -12.59 -70.48
C LEU A 663 2.10 -12.65 -69.44
N ASP A 664 2.32 -13.67 -68.58
CA ASP A 664 2.14 -15.13 -68.49
C ASP A 664 3.54 -15.69 -68.06
N LEU A 665 3.59 -16.89 -67.49
CA LEU A 665 4.77 -17.70 -67.11
C LEU A 665 5.21 -17.71 -65.62
N ARG A 666 4.84 -18.81 -64.94
CA ARG A 666 5.68 -19.58 -63.98
C ARG A 666 6.97 -20.09 -64.71
N PRO A 667 7.94 -20.83 -64.11
CA PRO A 667 8.12 -21.33 -62.73
C PRO A 667 9.56 -21.20 -62.16
N GLN A 668 9.74 -21.60 -60.89
CA GLN A 668 10.84 -22.41 -60.29
C GLN A 668 11.05 -21.93 -58.84
N ASP A 669 10.67 -22.66 -57.79
CA ASP A 669 11.10 -23.99 -57.32
C ASP A 669 12.41 -23.95 -56.51
N GLN A 670 12.45 -24.82 -55.49
CA GLN A 670 13.49 -25.10 -54.49
C GLN A 670 13.50 -24.22 -53.22
N SER A 671 13.66 -24.73 -52.00
CA SER A 671 13.51 -26.06 -51.40
C SER A 671 13.94 -25.92 -49.92
N ALA A 672 13.28 -26.69 -49.04
CA ALA A 672 13.82 -27.24 -47.78
C ALA A 672 14.16 -26.23 -46.64
N ALA A 673 14.04 -26.55 -45.35
CA ALA A 673 13.90 -27.83 -44.69
C ALA A 673 13.13 -27.69 -43.36
N THR A 674 12.31 -28.69 -43.13
CA THR A 674 11.79 -29.21 -41.86
C THR A 674 12.88 -29.39 -40.80
N LYS A 675 12.52 -29.22 -39.52
CA LYS A 675 12.80 -30.26 -38.50
C LYS A 675 11.85 -30.14 -37.31
N VAL A 676 10.98 -31.13 -37.26
CA VAL A 676 10.31 -31.68 -36.08
C VAL A 676 11.39 -32.34 -35.22
N ASP A 677 11.29 -32.24 -33.89
CA ASP A 677 11.47 -33.48 -33.11
C ASP A 677 10.68 -33.47 -31.81
N ALA A 678 9.96 -34.56 -31.62
CA ALA A 678 9.21 -34.94 -30.45
C ALA A 678 10.14 -35.72 -29.52
N GLY A 679 9.86 -35.70 -28.21
CA GLY A 679 10.65 -36.53 -27.29
C GLY A 679 10.25 -36.39 -25.83
N ARG A 680 9.06 -36.90 -25.48
CA ARG A 680 8.78 -37.40 -24.13
C ARG A 680 8.83 -38.92 -24.19
N PRO A 681 9.38 -39.59 -23.17
CA PRO A 681 8.50 -40.45 -22.35
C PRO A 681 8.89 -40.40 -20.84
N SER A 682 7.89 -40.23 -19.96
CA SER A 682 7.36 -41.23 -18.99
C SER A 682 8.29 -41.54 -17.81
N GLU A 683 7.98 -41.01 -16.62
CA GLU A 683 7.40 -41.75 -15.47
C GLU A 683 8.41 -42.54 -14.63
N THR A 684 8.50 -42.24 -13.33
CA THR A 684 8.21 -43.18 -12.23
C THR A 684 8.35 -42.54 -10.85
N HIS A 685 7.36 -42.83 -10.00
CA HIS A 685 7.34 -42.60 -8.55
C HIS A 685 8.34 -43.51 -7.80
N ARG A 686 8.95 -43.01 -6.70
CA ARG A 686 9.02 -43.67 -5.37
C ARG A 686 9.76 -42.80 -4.32
N ARG A 687 9.15 -42.66 -3.15
CA ARG A 687 9.72 -42.29 -1.83
C ARG A 687 10.08 -43.60 -1.05
N PRO A 688 10.56 -43.61 0.21
CA PRO A 688 11.66 -42.86 0.87
C PRO A 688 12.61 -43.74 1.76
N GLY A 689 13.77 -43.17 2.18
CA GLY A 689 14.57 -43.50 3.39
C GLY A 689 15.60 -44.64 3.31
N PRO A 690 16.52 -44.84 4.29
CA PRO A 690 16.96 -43.99 5.41
C PRO A 690 18.52 -43.84 5.55
N GLU A 691 18.93 -43.03 6.54
CA GLU A 691 20.19 -42.96 7.32
C GLU A 691 21.45 -43.73 6.89
N SER A 692 22.60 -43.02 6.85
CA SER A 692 23.81 -43.46 7.58
C SER A 692 24.81 -42.32 7.78
N GLU A 693 25.33 -42.26 9.00
CA GLU A 693 26.44 -41.42 9.42
C GLU A 693 27.80 -41.89 8.87
N ARG A 694 28.78 -40.99 8.99
CA ARG A 694 30.24 -41.17 9.17
C ARG A 694 31.16 -41.03 7.96
N GLY A 695 32.01 -40.00 8.12
CA GLY A 695 33.43 -39.97 7.72
C GLY A 695 33.58 -39.51 6.26
N GLU A 696 34.37 -38.50 5.91
CA GLU A 696 35.80 -38.45 6.15
C GLU A 696 36.35 -37.07 5.78
N LYS A 697 37.49 -36.75 6.37
CA LYS A 697 38.24 -35.53 6.21
C LYS A 697 38.96 -35.47 4.85
N ARG A 698 39.21 -34.23 4.44
CA ARG A 698 40.38 -33.68 3.71
C ARG A 698 40.27 -33.45 2.19
N ARG A 699 40.47 -32.14 1.91
CA ARG A 699 41.20 -31.50 0.80
C ARG A 699 40.46 -31.38 -0.53
N ARG A 700 40.06 -30.14 -0.85
CA ARG A 700 40.65 -29.36 -1.95
C ARG A 700 40.35 -27.86 -1.78
N HIS A 701 41.41 -27.08 -1.92
CA HIS A 701 41.39 -25.64 -2.14
C HIS A 701 41.10 -25.38 -3.62
N GLU A 702 40.13 -24.52 -3.91
CA GLU A 702 39.99 -23.76 -5.16
C GLU A 702 39.23 -22.47 -4.75
N GLN A 703 39.95 -21.39 -4.46
CA GLN A 703 40.17 -20.26 -5.38
C GLN A 703 38.91 -19.79 -6.12
N HIS A 704 38.15 -18.89 -5.49
CA HIS A 704 37.34 -17.93 -6.24
C HIS A 704 37.51 -16.51 -5.67
N SER A 705 38.29 -15.71 -6.40
CA SER A 705 38.36 -14.26 -6.28
C SER A 705 37.03 -13.63 -6.69
N PRO A 706 36.50 -12.61 -5.97
CA PRO A 706 35.34 -11.86 -6.44
C PRO A 706 35.76 -10.83 -7.49
N VAL A 707 35.21 -10.99 -8.68
CA VAL A 707 35.27 -10.07 -9.81
C VAL A 707 34.70 -8.71 -9.43
N ARG A 708 35.53 -7.66 -9.52
CA ARG A 708 35.09 -6.26 -9.55
C ARG A 708 34.30 -6.04 -10.83
N ARG A 709 33.02 -5.64 -10.72
CA ARG A 709 32.26 -5.09 -11.85
C ARG A 709 32.36 -3.57 -11.84
N ASP A 710 33.11 -3.06 -12.80
CA ASP A 710 33.12 -1.66 -13.20
C ASP A 710 31.72 -1.24 -13.67
N LYS A 711 31.25 -0.09 -13.17
CA LYS A 711 30.05 0.59 -13.68
C LYS A 711 30.48 1.61 -14.74
N PRO A 712 29.95 1.58 -15.97
CA PRO A 712 30.15 2.66 -16.92
C PRO A 712 29.32 3.89 -16.51
N LYS A 713 29.99 5.04 -16.49
CA LYS A 713 29.39 6.37 -16.42
C LYS A 713 28.75 6.71 -17.76
N GLY A 714 27.45 6.96 -17.76
CA GLY A 714 26.74 7.60 -18.88
C GLY A 714 25.62 8.48 -18.30
N PRO A 715 25.45 9.72 -18.78
CA PRO A 715 24.37 10.59 -18.32
C PRO A 715 23.02 10.12 -18.88
N PRO A 716 21.91 10.26 -18.14
CA PRO A 716 20.59 9.93 -18.66
C PRO A 716 20.12 10.99 -19.70
N PRO A 717 19.30 10.58 -20.68
CA PRO A 717 18.85 11.45 -21.76
C PRO A 717 17.81 12.47 -21.26
N THR A 718 18.01 13.73 -21.65
CA THR A 718 17.08 14.84 -21.50
C THR A 718 15.92 14.70 -22.49
N ILE A 719 14.70 14.50 -21.99
CA ILE A 719 13.47 14.75 -22.76
C ILE A 719 12.96 16.14 -22.41
N ARG A 720 13.11 17.07 -23.36
CA ARG A 720 12.41 18.35 -23.39
C ARG A 720 11.01 18.12 -23.95
N SER A 721 9.98 18.53 -23.22
CA SER A 721 8.69 18.91 -23.79
C SER A 721 8.41 20.36 -23.40
N LYS A 722 8.32 21.25 -24.41
CA LYS A 722 7.95 22.65 -24.26
C LYS A 722 6.47 22.83 -24.62
N GLY A 723 5.74 23.53 -23.74
CA GLY A 723 4.67 24.48 -24.04
C GLY A 723 3.22 24.01 -23.78
N PRO A 724 2.26 24.94 -23.60
CA PRO A 724 2.31 26.28 -23.00
C PRO A 724 1.23 26.47 -21.90
N ASP A 725 1.28 27.62 -21.21
CA ASP A 725 0.27 28.15 -20.26
C ASP A 725 0.22 27.50 -18.86
N ASP A 726 1.09 27.98 -17.97
CA ASP A 726 0.85 27.95 -16.52
C ASP A 726 1.20 29.33 -15.95
N ASP A 727 0.17 30.11 -15.62
CA ASP A 727 0.30 31.29 -14.78
C ASP A 727 0.81 30.89 -13.39
N PRO A 728 1.75 31.65 -12.78
CA PRO A 728 2.23 31.34 -11.44
C PRO A 728 1.11 31.53 -10.40
N PRO A 729 1.02 30.69 -9.36
CA PRO A 729 0.05 30.88 -8.29
C PRO A 729 0.34 32.19 -7.54
N LEU A 730 -0.72 32.98 -7.35
CA LEU A 730 -0.72 34.24 -6.61
C LEU A 730 -0.13 34.07 -5.20
N PRO A 731 0.73 35.00 -4.73
CA PRO A 731 1.20 35.01 -3.36
C PRO A 731 0.08 35.42 -2.39
N TRP A 732 -0.01 34.72 -1.26
CA TRP A 732 -0.89 35.09 -0.14
C TRP A 732 -0.47 36.44 0.47
N PRO A 733 -1.42 37.28 0.92
CA PRO A 733 -1.14 38.63 1.37
C PRO A 733 -0.41 38.67 2.73
N ASP A 734 0.64 39.50 2.79
CA ASP A 734 1.40 39.87 3.97
C ASP A 734 0.50 40.60 5.00
N PRO A 735 0.41 40.16 6.27
CA PRO A 735 -0.40 40.82 7.28
C PRO A 735 0.26 42.04 7.95
N ARG A 736 1.31 42.64 7.37
CA ARG A 736 1.92 43.89 7.89
C ARG A 736 1.86 45.05 6.91
N GLY A 737 0.66 45.59 6.73
CA GLY A 737 0.44 46.94 6.20
C GLY A 737 0.11 47.92 7.33
N HIS A 738 1.12 48.63 7.85
CA HIS A 738 0.91 49.86 8.60
C HIS A 738 0.49 50.98 7.63
N GLY A 739 -0.46 51.82 8.05
CA GLY A 739 -0.75 53.07 7.32
C GLY A 739 -2.01 53.81 7.75
N ARG A 740 -2.03 54.36 8.97
CA ARG A 740 -2.39 55.76 9.26
C ARG A 740 -2.07 56.10 10.71
#